data_AF-A0A2J7RRE6-F1
#
_entry.id   AF-A0A2J7RRE6-F1
#
_cell.length_a   1.000
_cell.length_b   1.000
_cell.length_c   1.000
_cell.angle_alpha   90.00
_cell.angle_beta   90.00
_cell.angle_gamma   90.00
#
_symmetry.space_group_name_H-M   'P 1'
#
loop_
_entity.id
_entity.type
_entity.pdbx_description
1 polymer ?
#
loop_
_entity_poly.entity_id
_entity_poly.type
_entity_poly.pdbx_seq_one_letter_code
_entity_poly.pdbx_strand_id
1 'polypeptide(L)'
;MVKEPVQERENAVKKRRKGGSSSTSTSPAKVPERDIYKSVIEFEETEASARDPENDMALFCKTCDDIRKLMEEIAKLKARNTGVNNEQILAEISEKRIQASLLFVVLKKLNRLEKFRTKTSRDTLNREKQQVDSYHLQLQNLLYEILHLKKEVTKCLQFKSKDEEIDLVPVEEFYKEAPELLSRPNVTQNDSHQLKLARLEWELEQRKQLAVLCQKLQAEKETVAKEIQSKRERLENLTPRLKSILEVTKPLQDYLGLPLDKIRRQHQAAYHLPKPLYVLYVQADAYREACDPLLTVAVSGDEEEARSLKQSLDDSAAADESDSDQEDCGDRQKRHHRKLSRTDRLEERKKRLLLRHPLTVDITIKLQDGNSLLLSFHYLVHLHVVTVKTRITLVQAVHGISAGDLIAPHNILTALFPHDLGLDSPNVANHYQLQSVGLEDFASYIPELGIPYIWAQRVAGLDFMGARAIEIMGNAQESNKESSVVEPQTSVSQASVESVMRAIRQRLKARIALCRQVQALEAGLVSVPHALRGNFPAKICTSLFSWQLISWDDFCHTAHTQALVQAQAVNRGDSFYKAVLTRGSAKLVALIGVKCDYPRTPTVFCLQLNWHGEHDAGNNDAIRDMERELNVYWMELVGGVGWGNTLLAAQLLQLMACLDVFLESAGSTGISPLEFPRDKIFFRPVRGRTRSRPYKYLRVGGGIFTHR
;
A
#
# COMPACT_ATOMS: atom_id res chain seq x y z
N MET A 1 16.83 -0.60 -59.22
CA MET A 1 18.15 -1.26 -59.28
C MET A 1 17.97 -2.49 -60.15
N VAL A 2 18.06 -2.31 -61.46
CA VAL A 2 19.32 -2.30 -62.26
C VAL A 2 19.77 -3.73 -62.53
N LYS A 3 19.58 -4.09 -63.80
CA LYS A 3 20.10 -5.20 -64.61
C LYS A 3 19.69 -6.61 -64.20
N GLU A 4 18.61 -7.14 -64.78
CA GLU A 4 18.46 -7.67 -66.16
C GLU A 4 19.04 -9.09 -66.36
N PRO A 5 18.35 -9.90 -67.19
CA PRO A 5 18.20 -11.34 -67.08
C PRO A 5 18.79 -12.05 -68.33
N VAL A 6 18.20 -13.17 -68.77
CA VAL A 6 18.26 -13.81 -70.11
C VAL A 6 19.17 -15.06 -70.19
N GLN A 7 18.77 -16.20 -70.73
CA GLN A 7 17.49 -16.82 -71.12
C GLN A 7 17.76 -18.31 -71.38
N GLU A 8 16.77 -19.15 -71.10
CA GLU A 8 16.59 -20.44 -71.75
C GLU A 8 16.19 -20.27 -73.23
N ARG A 9 16.48 -21.29 -74.06
CA ARG A 9 15.54 -21.96 -74.98
C ARG A 9 16.30 -22.97 -75.85
N GLU A 10 16.07 -24.27 -75.67
CA GLU A 10 15.02 -25.12 -76.26
C GLU A 10 15.40 -25.78 -77.61
N ASN A 11 15.49 -27.10 -77.55
CA ASN A 11 14.90 -28.11 -78.44
C ASN A 11 15.06 -27.98 -79.97
N ALA A 12 15.64 -29.02 -80.58
CA ALA A 12 14.86 -29.98 -81.39
C ALA A 12 15.76 -31.01 -82.09
N VAL A 13 15.48 -32.29 -81.82
CA VAL A 13 15.92 -33.45 -82.61
C VAL A 13 15.16 -33.45 -83.94
N LYS A 14 15.88 -33.61 -85.07
CA LYS A 14 15.30 -34.09 -86.35
C LYS A 14 16.18 -35.18 -86.97
N LYS A 15 15.67 -36.41 -86.96
CA LYS A 15 16.09 -37.52 -87.83
C LYS A 15 15.82 -37.18 -89.30
N ARG A 16 16.77 -37.44 -90.20
CA ARG A 16 16.53 -38.12 -91.50
C ARG A 16 17.82 -38.45 -92.29
N ARG A 17 18.06 -39.76 -92.39
CA ARG A 17 18.44 -40.56 -93.58
C ARG A 17 19.05 -39.85 -94.81
N LYS A 18 20.17 -40.44 -95.27
CA LYS A 18 20.47 -40.96 -96.63
C LYS A 18 21.61 -40.26 -97.36
N GLY A 19 22.53 -41.06 -97.90
CA GLY A 19 23.41 -40.71 -99.01
C GLY A 19 24.89 -40.88 -98.68
N GLY A 20 25.48 -42.00 -99.12
CA GLY A 20 26.92 -42.18 -99.09
C GLY A 20 27.63 -41.43 -100.21
N SER A 21 28.92 -41.19 -100.04
CA SER A 21 29.88 -41.29 -101.13
C SER A 21 31.27 -41.58 -100.57
N SER A 22 31.75 -42.76 -100.91
CA SER A 22 33.15 -43.14 -100.93
C SER A 22 34.02 -42.11 -101.66
N SER A 23 35.14 -41.72 -101.06
CA SER A 23 36.29 -41.21 -101.78
C SER A 23 37.45 -42.18 -101.55
N THR A 24 37.50 -43.22 -102.36
CA THR A 24 38.66 -44.10 -102.49
C THR A 24 39.65 -43.41 -103.43
N SER A 25 40.82 -43.09 -102.92
CA SER A 25 42.01 -42.82 -103.73
C SER A 25 42.34 -44.04 -104.58
N THR A 26 42.45 -43.80 -105.89
CA THR A 26 42.74 -44.76 -106.95
C THR A 26 44.19 -45.24 -106.88
N SER A 27 44.40 -46.55 -106.81
CA SER A 27 45.57 -47.26 -107.32
C SER A 27 45.14 -48.68 -107.76
N PRO A 28 45.82 -49.30 -108.75
CA PRO A 28 45.14 -50.00 -109.84
C PRO A 28 44.92 -51.51 -109.61
N ALA A 29 43.84 -52.01 -110.23
CA ALA A 29 43.61 -53.36 -110.77
C ALA A 29 43.99 -54.60 -109.94
N LYS A 30 42.98 -55.41 -109.59
CA LYS A 30 43.00 -56.90 -109.68
C LYS A 30 41.57 -57.46 -109.53
N VAL A 31 41.16 -58.26 -110.51
CA VAL A 31 39.90 -59.04 -110.52
C VAL A 31 39.96 -60.06 -109.36
N PRO A 32 38.98 -60.15 -108.45
CA PRO A 32 38.99 -61.21 -107.46
C PRO A 32 38.39 -62.47 -108.11
N GLU A 33 39.23 -63.48 -108.32
CA GLU A 33 38.78 -64.85 -108.59
C GLU A 33 37.71 -65.22 -107.54
N ARG A 34 36.56 -65.77 -107.99
CA ARG A 34 35.64 -66.43 -107.06
C ARG A 34 36.44 -67.49 -106.32
N ASP A 35 36.65 -67.26 -105.03
CA ASP A 35 37.39 -68.16 -104.15
C ASP A 35 36.72 -69.54 -104.23
N ILE A 36 37.38 -70.48 -104.92
CA ILE A 36 36.83 -71.79 -105.26
C ILE A 36 36.37 -72.49 -103.98
N TYR A 37 37.09 -72.29 -102.88
CA TYR A 37 36.74 -72.80 -101.56
C TYR A 37 35.37 -72.32 -101.07
N LYS A 38 35.02 -71.05 -101.28
CA LYS A 38 33.70 -70.52 -100.90
C LYS A 38 32.59 -71.14 -101.73
N SER A 39 32.81 -71.29 -103.04
CA SER A 39 31.82 -71.94 -103.92
C SER A 39 31.60 -73.41 -103.57
N VAL A 40 32.65 -74.12 -103.15
CA VAL A 40 32.55 -75.51 -102.67
C VAL A 40 31.81 -75.58 -101.34
N ILE A 41 32.06 -74.65 -100.42
CA ILE A 41 31.35 -74.58 -99.14
C ILE A 41 29.85 -74.30 -99.36
N GLU A 42 29.51 -73.31 -100.19
CA GLU A 42 28.12 -72.98 -100.53
C GLU A 42 27.41 -74.18 -101.21
N PHE A 43 28.12 -74.86 -102.12
CA PHE A 43 27.60 -76.07 -102.74
C PHE A 43 27.39 -77.20 -101.72
N GLU A 44 28.38 -77.50 -100.87
CA GLU A 44 28.24 -78.51 -99.81
C GLU A 44 27.14 -78.15 -98.80
N GLU A 45 26.90 -76.87 -98.51
CA GLU A 45 25.82 -76.40 -97.63
C GLU A 45 24.42 -76.59 -98.26
N THR A 46 24.28 -76.27 -99.56
CA THR A 46 23.04 -76.54 -100.31
C THR A 46 22.79 -78.04 -100.48
N GLU A 47 23.84 -78.82 -100.74
CA GLU A 47 23.79 -80.27 -100.85
C GLU A 47 23.41 -80.91 -99.49
N ALA A 48 23.96 -80.42 -98.38
CA ALA A 48 23.64 -80.89 -97.04
C ALA A 48 22.16 -80.64 -96.69
N SER A 49 21.61 -79.51 -97.15
CA SER A 49 20.21 -79.15 -96.91
C SER A 49 19.22 -79.89 -97.81
N ALA A 50 19.63 -80.25 -99.03
CA ALA A 50 18.79 -80.95 -100.00
C ALA A 50 18.75 -82.47 -99.82
N ARG A 51 19.84 -83.06 -99.28
CA ARG A 51 19.93 -84.50 -99.02
C ARG A 51 19.25 -84.86 -97.72
N ASP A 52 18.66 -86.05 -97.69
CA ASP A 52 18.01 -86.60 -96.51
C ASP A 52 19.04 -87.17 -95.51
N PRO A 53 19.04 -86.75 -94.24
CA PRO A 53 20.01 -87.21 -93.24
C PRO A 53 20.00 -88.72 -92.98
N GLU A 54 18.83 -89.37 -93.03
CA GLU A 54 18.73 -90.81 -92.80
C GLU A 54 19.39 -91.61 -93.93
N ASN A 55 19.20 -91.18 -95.17
CA ASN A 55 19.83 -91.77 -96.34
C ASN A 55 21.35 -91.57 -96.36
N ASP A 56 21.84 -90.41 -95.93
CA ASP A 56 23.28 -90.15 -95.79
C ASP A 56 23.91 -90.98 -94.66
N MET A 57 23.20 -91.19 -93.56
CA MET A 57 23.63 -92.10 -92.50
C MET A 57 23.72 -93.54 -93.00
N ALA A 58 22.72 -94.03 -93.74
CA ALA A 58 22.74 -95.35 -94.34
C ALA A 58 23.89 -95.52 -95.34
N LEU A 59 24.18 -94.48 -96.14
CA LEU A 59 25.31 -94.46 -97.07
C LEU A 59 26.66 -94.44 -96.34
N PHE A 60 26.76 -93.72 -95.21
CA PHE A 60 27.94 -93.72 -94.34
C PHE A 60 28.22 -95.11 -93.77
N CYS A 61 27.19 -95.82 -93.31
CA CYS A 61 27.34 -97.20 -92.82
C CYS A 61 27.78 -98.15 -93.95
N LYS A 62 27.12 -98.10 -95.12
CA LYS A 62 27.47 -98.93 -96.27
C LYS A 62 28.91 -98.70 -96.75
N THR A 63 29.34 -97.44 -96.86
CA THR A 63 30.71 -97.09 -97.26
C THR A 63 31.74 -97.54 -96.23
N CYS A 64 31.44 -97.47 -94.93
CA CYS A 64 32.29 -98.07 -93.89
C CYS A 64 32.43 -99.60 -94.05
N ASP A 65 31.34 -100.30 -94.32
CA ASP A 65 31.36 -101.76 -94.50
C ASP A 65 32.09 -102.18 -95.78
N ASP A 66 31.95 -101.42 -96.87
CA ASP A 66 32.65 -101.67 -98.13
C ASP A 66 34.15 -101.39 -98.01
N ILE A 67 34.55 -100.34 -97.28
CA ILE A 67 35.95 -100.12 -96.92
C ILE A 67 36.48 -101.30 -96.10
N ARG A 68 35.71 -101.81 -95.13
CA ARG A 68 36.11 -102.96 -94.31
C ARG A 68 36.35 -104.20 -95.16
N LYS A 69 35.43 -104.52 -96.09
CA LYS A 69 35.57 -105.62 -97.05
C LYS A 69 36.80 -105.47 -97.94
N LEU A 70 37.04 -104.28 -98.50
CA LEU A 70 38.21 -104.01 -99.33
C LEU A 70 39.52 -104.16 -98.53
N MET A 71 39.54 -103.73 -97.26
CA MET A 71 40.71 -103.94 -96.39
C MET A 71 40.95 -105.43 -96.10
N GLU A 72 39.89 -106.21 -95.87
CA GLU A 72 39.99 -107.68 -95.72
C GLU A 72 40.48 -108.37 -96.98
N GLU A 73 39.99 -107.96 -98.17
CA GLU A 73 40.46 -108.46 -99.46
C GLU A 73 41.94 -108.12 -99.70
N ILE A 74 42.35 -106.88 -99.42
CA ILE A 74 43.75 -106.46 -99.50
C ILE A 74 44.62 -107.29 -98.54
N ALA A 75 44.13 -107.57 -97.33
CA ALA A 75 44.85 -108.40 -96.36
C ALA A 75 45.01 -109.85 -96.88
N LYS A 76 43.95 -110.45 -97.46
CA LYS A 76 43.98 -111.79 -98.06
C LYS A 76 44.93 -111.85 -99.28
N LEU A 77 44.90 -110.83 -100.15
CA LEU A 77 45.79 -110.74 -101.32
C LEU A 77 47.26 -110.58 -100.91
N LYS A 78 47.53 -109.79 -99.85
CA LYS A 78 48.88 -109.68 -99.27
C LYS A 78 49.38 -111.00 -98.69
N ALA A 79 48.52 -111.78 -98.04
CA ALA A 79 48.90 -113.07 -97.45
C ALA A 79 49.27 -114.14 -98.50
N ARG A 80 48.72 -114.06 -99.72
CA ARG A 80 49.02 -115.00 -100.83
C ARG A 80 50.31 -114.67 -101.60
N ASN A 81 50.92 -113.52 -101.36
CA ASN A 81 52.08 -113.03 -102.10
C ASN A 81 53.38 -113.36 -101.33
N THR A 82 53.77 -114.64 -101.27
CA THR A 82 54.93 -115.11 -100.48
C THR A 82 56.01 -115.79 -101.32
N GLY A 83 56.30 -115.26 -102.50
CA GLY A 83 57.48 -115.67 -103.28
C GLY A 83 57.26 -115.53 -104.77
N VAL A 84 58.13 -114.74 -105.41
CA VAL A 84 58.11 -114.30 -106.82
C VAL A 84 57.13 -113.15 -107.08
N ASN A 85 57.68 -112.04 -107.58
CA ASN A 85 56.98 -110.80 -107.92
C ASN A 85 55.93 -111.03 -109.01
N ASN A 86 54.72 -111.44 -108.63
CA ASN A 86 53.57 -111.39 -109.50
C ASN A 86 53.10 -109.94 -109.59
N GLU A 87 53.58 -109.20 -110.60
CA GLU A 87 53.20 -107.82 -110.87
C GLU A 87 51.67 -107.62 -110.89
N GLN A 88 50.92 -108.65 -111.29
CA GLN A 88 49.45 -108.67 -111.26
C GLN A 88 48.86 -108.55 -109.84
N ILE A 89 49.38 -109.26 -108.83
CA ILE A 89 48.83 -109.20 -107.45
C ILE A 89 49.11 -107.83 -106.83
N LEU A 90 50.27 -107.22 -107.13
CA LEU A 90 50.61 -105.87 -106.68
C LEU A 90 49.74 -104.80 -107.36
N ALA A 91 49.45 -104.97 -108.65
CA ALA A 91 48.52 -104.11 -109.38
C ALA A 91 47.10 -104.18 -108.78
N GLU A 92 46.58 -105.38 -108.50
CA GLU A 92 45.26 -105.57 -107.87
C GLU A 92 45.19 -104.94 -106.46
N ILE A 93 46.24 -105.09 -105.64
CA ILE A 93 46.31 -104.43 -104.33
C ILE A 93 46.32 -102.91 -104.48
N SER A 94 47.03 -102.38 -105.48
CA SER A 94 47.07 -100.94 -105.73
C SER A 94 45.70 -100.41 -106.16
N GLU A 95 44.98 -101.17 -107.00
CA GLU A 95 43.62 -100.83 -107.44
C GLU A 95 42.64 -100.84 -106.27
N LYS A 96 42.66 -101.89 -105.43
CA LYS A 96 41.81 -101.98 -104.23
C LYS A 96 42.12 -100.87 -103.21
N ARG A 97 43.39 -100.42 -103.10
CA ARG A 97 43.77 -99.27 -102.28
C ARG A 97 43.21 -97.95 -102.84
N ILE A 98 43.20 -97.78 -104.16
CA ILE A 98 42.60 -96.62 -104.81
C ILE A 98 41.08 -96.63 -104.61
N GLN A 99 40.42 -97.80 -104.69
CA GLN A 99 39.00 -97.94 -104.40
C GLN A 99 38.69 -97.58 -102.93
N ALA A 100 39.48 -98.07 -101.98
CA ALA A 100 39.30 -97.74 -100.57
C ALA A 100 39.56 -96.24 -100.27
N SER A 101 40.56 -95.63 -100.90
CA SER A 101 40.84 -94.20 -100.71
C SER A 101 39.72 -93.32 -101.29
N LEU A 102 39.10 -93.74 -102.40
CA LEU A 102 37.92 -93.06 -102.95
C LEU A 102 36.73 -93.12 -101.98
N LEU A 103 36.49 -94.26 -101.34
CA LEU A 103 35.44 -94.37 -100.31
C LEU A 103 35.74 -93.50 -99.07
N PHE A 104 37.00 -93.30 -98.69
CA PHE A 104 37.36 -92.35 -97.64
C PHE A 104 37.05 -90.89 -98.02
N VAL A 105 37.15 -90.53 -99.30
CA VAL A 105 36.71 -89.20 -99.77
C VAL A 105 35.20 -89.05 -99.59
N VAL A 106 34.41 -90.09 -99.88
CA VAL A 106 32.97 -90.11 -99.63
C VAL A 106 32.63 -89.94 -98.15
N LEU A 107 33.33 -90.64 -97.25
CA LEU A 107 33.15 -90.49 -95.79
C LEU A 107 33.50 -89.08 -95.30
N LYS A 108 34.56 -88.47 -95.81
CA LYS A 108 34.92 -87.09 -95.48
C LYS A 108 33.85 -86.11 -95.97
N LYS A 109 33.29 -86.34 -97.16
CA LYS A 109 32.19 -85.54 -97.70
C LYS A 109 30.96 -85.64 -96.78
N LEU A 110 30.51 -86.85 -96.45
CA LEU A 110 29.36 -87.07 -95.56
C LEU A 110 29.53 -86.41 -94.18
N ASN A 111 30.72 -86.48 -93.59
CA ASN A 111 31.02 -85.78 -92.33
C ASN A 111 30.93 -84.25 -92.45
N ARG A 112 31.38 -83.67 -93.56
CA ARG A 112 31.25 -82.22 -93.79
C ARG A 112 29.78 -81.82 -93.89
N LEU A 113 28.98 -82.57 -94.66
CA LEU A 113 27.55 -82.32 -94.81
C LEU A 113 26.84 -82.33 -93.44
N GLU A 114 27.15 -83.30 -92.57
CA GLU A 114 26.57 -83.37 -91.23
C GLU A 114 26.97 -82.20 -90.32
N LYS A 115 28.23 -81.76 -90.41
CA LYS A 115 28.70 -80.56 -89.69
C LYS A 115 27.99 -79.30 -90.18
N PHE A 116 27.73 -79.18 -91.48
CA PHE A 116 26.91 -78.10 -92.03
C PHE A 116 25.49 -78.15 -91.46
N ARG A 117 24.80 -79.29 -91.50
CA ARG A 117 23.44 -79.43 -90.93
C ARG A 117 23.37 -79.02 -89.45
N THR A 118 24.33 -79.49 -88.64
CA THR A 118 24.42 -79.16 -87.22
C THR A 118 24.60 -77.65 -87.01
N LYS A 119 25.50 -77.03 -87.79
CA LYS A 119 25.76 -75.60 -87.74
C LYS A 119 24.52 -74.79 -88.13
N THR A 120 23.89 -75.13 -89.26
CA THR A 120 22.69 -74.44 -89.75
C THR A 120 21.56 -74.51 -88.73
N SER A 121 21.33 -75.66 -88.11
CA SER A 121 20.30 -75.83 -87.07
C SER A 121 20.59 -74.96 -85.84
N ARG A 122 21.85 -74.92 -85.39
CA ARG A 122 22.29 -74.10 -84.26
C ARG A 122 22.16 -72.61 -84.54
N ASP A 123 22.52 -72.19 -85.75
CA ASP A 123 22.42 -70.79 -86.18
C ASP A 123 20.95 -70.35 -86.27
N THR A 124 20.06 -71.19 -86.79
CA THR A 124 18.61 -70.92 -86.82
C THR A 124 18.02 -70.81 -85.42
N LEU A 125 18.32 -71.75 -84.51
CA LEU A 125 17.86 -71.67 -83.13
C LEU A 125 18.35 -70.39 -82.42
N ASN A 126 19.61 -70.01 -82.67
CA ASN A 126 20.17 -68.81 -82.08
C ASN A 126 19.52 -67.53 -82.64
N ARG A 127 19.15 -67.49 -83.92
CA ARG A 127 18.39 -66.38 -84.52
C ARG A 127 17.02 -66.23 -83.87
N GLU A 128 16.25 -67.32 -83.77
CA GLU A 128 14.93 -67.31 -83.13
C GLU A 128 15.02 -66.91 -81.65
N LYS A 129 16.01 -67.44 -80.92
CA LYS A 129 16.27 -67.05 -79.53
C LYS A 129 16.54 -65.54 -79.42
N GLN A 130 17.41 -64.98 -80.27
CA GLN A 130 17.70 -63.54 -80.27
C GLN A 130 16.45 -62.70 -80.55
N GLN A 131 15.55 -63.18 -81.40
CA GLN A 131 14.28 -62.52 -81.67
C GLN A 131 13.35 -62.54 -80.46
N VAL A 132 13.24 -63.68 -79.76
CA VAL A 132 12.48 -63.79 -78.51
C VAL A 132 13.06 -62.89 -77.42
N ASP A 133 14.38 -62.86 -77.26
CA ASP A 133 15.05 -61.98 -76.30
C ASP A 133 14.77 -60.50 -76.62
N SER A 134 14.71 -60.14 -77.91
CA SER A 134 14.34 -58.79 -78.36
C SER A 134 12.89 -58.43 -78.00
N TYR A 135 11.93 -59.33 -78.24
CA TYR A 135 10.53 -59.11 -77.86
C TYR A 135 10.35 -59.06 -76.35
N HIS A 136 11.06 -59.91 -75.60
CA HIS A 136 11.03 -59.88 -74.14
C HIS A 136 11.58 -58.56 -73.60
N LEU A 137 12.65 -58.01 -74.20
CA LEU A 137 13.15 -56.68 -73.84
C LEU A 137 12.12 -55.57 -74.11
N GLN A 138 11.41 -55.62 -75.23
CA GLN A 138 10.33 -54.67 -75.52
C GLN A 138 9.19 -54.76 -74.49
N LEU A 139 8.78 -55.98 -74.12
CA LEU A 139 7.78 -56.19 -73.08
C LEU A 139 8.23 -55.63 -71.73
N GLN A 140 9.48 -55.89 -71.33
CA GLN A 140 10.03 -55.35 -70.08
C GLN A 140 10.02 -53.82 -70.11
N ASN A 141 10.43 -53.18 -71.19
CA ASN A 141 10.38 -51.72 -71.33
C ASN A 141 8.95 -51.17 -71.13
N LEU A 142 7.93 -51.81 -71.71
CA LEU A 142 6.53 -51.41 -71.54
C LEU A 142 6.02 -51.64 -70.11
N LEU A 143 6.42 -52.74 -69.46
CA LEU A 143 6.05 -52.98 -68.06
C LEU A 143 6.67 -51.94 -67.12
N TYR A 144 7.92 -51.54 -67.40
CA TYR A 144 8.56 -50.43 -66.68
C TYR A 144 7.81 -49.11 -66.89
N GLU A 145 7.37 -48.81 -68.12
CA GLU A 145 6.58 -47.61 -68.42
C GLU A 145 5.24 -47.62 -67.67
N ILE A 146 4.50 -48.73 -67.71
CA ILE A 146 3.24 -48.88 -66.96
C ILE A 146 3.46 -48.69 -65.46
N LEU A 147 4.53 -49.27 -64.92
CA LEU A 147 4.85 -49.17 -63.51
C LEU A 147 5.24 -47.73 -63.12
N HIS A 148 5.98 -47.03 -63.98
CA HIS A 148 6.31 -45.61 -63.79
C HIS A 148 5.05 -44.75 -63.82
N LEU A 149 4.20 -44.91 -64.84
CA LEU A 149 2.95 -44.17 -64.98
C LEU A 149 2.01 -44.43 -63.80
N LYS A 150 1.88 -45.68 -63.34
CA LYS A 150 1.10 -45.99 -62.13
C LYS A 150 1.67 -45.28 -60.92
N LYS A 151 2.98 -45.34 -60.68
CA LYS A 151 3.63 -44.61 -59.58
C LYS A 151 3.38 -43.10 -59.67
N GLU A 152 3.43 -42.55 -60.88
CA GLU A 152 3.19 -41.14 -61.14
C GLU A 152 1.73 -40.74 -60.86
N VAL A 153 0.75 -41.53 -61.31
CA VAL A 153 -0.67 -41.33 -60.98
C VAL A 153 -0.88 -41.40 -59.47
N THR A 154 -0.32 -42.40 -58.78
CA THR A 154 -0.45 -42.49 -57.32
C THR A 154 0.19 -41.29 -56.63
N LYS A 155 1.34 -40.82 -57.13
CA LYS A 155 2.01 -39.61 -56.62
C LYS A 155 1.14 -38.36 -56.84
N CYS A 156 0.50 -38.23 -58.00
CA CYS A 156 -0.42 -37.13 -58.29
C CYS A 156 -1.68 -37.18 -57.42
N LEU A 157 -2.22 -38.36 -57.13
CA LEU A 157 -3.40 -38.52 -56.26
C LEU A 157 -3.07 -38.36 -54.76
N GLN A 158 -1.83 -38.64 -54.36
CA GLN A 158 -1.34 -38.38 -53.00
C GLN A 158 -0.99 -36.91 -52.76
N PHE A 159 -1.07 -36.07 -53.80
CA PHE A 159 -0.91 -34.64 -53.63
C PHE A 159 -2.08 -34.10 -52.81
N LYS A 160 -1.82 -33.87 -51.53
CA LYS A 160 -2.70 -33.10 -50.65
C LYS A 160 -2.23 -31.66 -50.70
N SER A 161 -3.12 -30.78 -51.16
CA SER A 161 -2.86 -29.36 -51.13
C SER A 161 -3.22 -28.81 -49.74
N LYS A 162 -2.50 -27.76 -49.33
CA LYS A 162 -2.62 -27.19 -47.98
C LYS A 162 -3.98 -26.52 -47.72
N ASP A 163 -4.80 -26.32 -48.75
CA ASP A 163 -6.16 -25.75 -48.63
C ASP A 163 -7.19 -26.74 -48.09
N GLU A 164 -6.87 -28.03 -47.92
CA GLU A 164 -7.73 -29.01 -47.26
C GLU A 164 -7.71 -28.90 -45.73
N GLU A 165 -6.64 -28.33 -45.16
CA GLU A 165 -6.44 -28.20 -43.69
C GLU A 165 -6.90 -26.82 -43.15
N ILE A 166 -7.39 -25.93 -44.01
CA ILE A 166 -7.79 -24.57 -43.62
C ILE A 166 -9.27 -24.60 -43.22
N ASP A 167 -9.54 -24.26 -41.97
CA ASP A 167 -10.90 -24.00 -41.49
C ASP A 167 -11.43 -22.72 -42.16
N LEU A 168 -12.50 -22.87 -42.94
CA LEU A 168 -13.15 -21.76 -43.63
C LEU A 168 -14.37 -21.26 -42.87
N VAL A 169 -14.69 -19.98 -43.08
CA VAL A 169 -15.92 -19.38 -42.54
C VAL A 169 -17.17 -20.13 -43.02
N PRO A 170 -18.15 -20.36 -42.12
CA PRO A 170 -19.41 -21.03 -42.46
C PRO A 170 -20.10 -20.42 -43.68
N VAL A 171 -20.73 -21.29 -44.48
CA VAL A 171 -21.46 -20.92 -45.70
C VAL A 171 -22.43 -19.77 -45.46
N GLU A 172 -23.14 -19.83 -44.32
CA GLU A 172 -24.21 -18.90 -43.97
C GLU A 172 -23.69 -17.50 -43.64
N GLU A 173 -22.53 -17.42 -42.98
CA GLU A 173 -21.89 -16.15 -42.62
C GLU A 173 -21.28 -15.51 -43.85
N PHE A 174 -20.65 -16.32 -44.72
CA PHE A 174 -20.12 -15.85 -45.99
C PHE A 174 -21.19 -15.19 -46.87
N TYR A 175 -22.37 -15.80 -47.05
CA TYR A 175 -23.42 -15.18 -47.87
C TYR A 175 -24.09 -13.96 -47.22
N LYS A 176 -23.99 -13.77 -45.91
CA LYS A 176 -24.55 -12.62 -45.19
C LYS A 176 -23.61 -11.41 -45.20
N GLU A 177 -22.31 -11.65 -45.06
CA GLU A 177 -21.31 -10.60 -44.83
C GLU A 177 -20.46 -10.29 -46.07
N ALA A 178 -20.34 -11.22 -47.03
CA ALA A 178 -19.54 -10.99 -48.22
C ALA A 178 -20.25 -10.05 -49.21
N PRO A 179 -19.53 -9.06 -49.77
CA PRO A 179 -20.05 -8.22 -50.84
C PRO A 179 -20.52 -9.05 -52.04
N GLU A 180 -21.61 -8.62 -52.69
CA GLU A 180 -22.21 -9.32 -53.84
C GLU A 180 -21.24 -9.53 -55.02
N LEU A 181 -20.23 -8.64 -55.14
CA LEU A 181 -19.14 -8.73 -56.12
C LEU A 181 -18.25 -9.99 -55.96
N LEU A 182 -18.06 -10.46 -54.73
CA LEU A 182 -17.29 -11.66 -54.39
C LEU A 182 -18.20 -12.88 -54.21
N SER A 183 -19.37 -12.70 -53.57
CA SER A 183 -20.28 -13.79 -53.23
C SER A 183 -20.86 -14.52 -54.46
N ARG A 184 -21.14 -13.77 -55.54
CA ARG A 184 -21.61 -14.27 -56.86
C ARG A 184 -22.56 -15.49 -56.77
N PRO A 185 -23.71 -15.37 -56.07
CA PRO A 185 -24.55 -16.50 -55.67
C PRO A 185 -25.04 -17.38 -56.84
N ASN A 186 -25.24 -16.80 -58.02
CA ASN A 186 -25.68 -17.51 -59.23
C ASN A 186 -24.67 -18.55 -59.75
N VAL A 187 -23.40 -18.40 -59.39
CA VAL A 187 -22.27 -19.16 -59.93
C VAL A 187 -21.70 -20.06 -58.83
N THR A 188 -21.59 -19.55 -57.60
CA THR A 188 -21.08 -20.27 -56.42
C THR A 188 -22.06 -21.30 -55.86
N GLN A 189 -23.37 -21.17 -56.06
CA GLN A 189 -24.32 -22.22 -55.64
C GLN A 189 -24.28 -23.47 -56.54
N ASN A 190 -23.84 -23.32 -57.79
CA ASN A 190 -23.81 -24.41 -58.78
C ASN A 190 -22.47 -25.15 -58.82
N ASP A 191 -21.35 -24.50 -58.44
CA ASP A 191 -20.00 -25.08 -58.47
C ASP A 191 -19.31 -24.97 -57.10
N SER A 192 -19.04 -26.12 -56.48
CA SER A 192 -18.37 -26.25 -55.18
C SER A 192 -16.96 -25.66 -55.17
N HIS A 193 -16.22 -25.79 -56.28
CA HIS A 193 -14.85 -25.27 -56.36
C HIS A 193 -14.84 -23.73 -56.38
N GLN A 194 -15.75 -23.12 -57.14
CA GLN A 194 -15.87 -21.67 -57.22
C GLN A 194 -16.38 -21.07 -55.91
N LEU A 195 -17.24 -21.79 -55.17
CA LEU A 195 -17.62 -21.43 -53.81
C LEU A 195 -16.45 -21.46 -52.83
N LYS A 196 -15.54 -22.45 -52.93
CA LYS A 196 -14.33 -22.50 -52.10
C LYS A 196 -13.38 -21.33 -52.43
N LEU A 197 -13.18 -21.02 -53.72
CA LEU A 197 -12.36 -19.88 -54.14
C LEU A 197 -12.91 -18.54 -53.66
N ALA A 198 -14.22 -18.30 -53.82
CA ALA A 198 -14.85 -17.05 -53.39
C ALA A 198 -14.74 -16.83 -51.87
N ARG A 199 -14.82 -17.91 -51.07
CA ARG A 199 -14.58 -17.84 -49.62
C ARG A 199 -13.13 -17.52 -49.28
N LEU A 200 -12.18 -18.17 -49.94
CA LEU A 200 -10.75 -17.90 -49.73
C LEU A 200 -10.38 -16.46 -50.10
N GLU A 201 -10.93 -15.93 -51.19
CA GLU A 201 -10.73 -14.53 -51.60
C GLU A 201 -11.32 -13.57 -50.57
N TRP A 202 -12.53 -13.84 -50.06
CA TRP A 202 -13.15 -13.01 -49.04
C TRP A 202 -12.37 -13.04 -47.72
N GLU A 203 -11.97 -14.21 -47.24
CA GLU A 203 -11.15 -14.31 -46.02
C GLU A 203 -9.79 -13.63 -46.19
N LEU A 204 -9.18 -13.71 -47.37
CA LEU A 204 -7.94 -13.03 -47.66
C LEU A 204 -8.12 -11.51 -47.59
N GLU A 205 -9.20 -10.98 -48.17
CA GLU A 205 -9.55 -9.56 -48.10
C GLU A 205 -9.82 -9.14 -46.65
N GLN A 206 -10.58 -9.93 -45.89
CA GLN A 206 -10.87 -9.70 -44.48
C GLN A 206 -9.59 -9.71 -43.64
N ARG A 207 -8.70 -10.69 -43.82
CA ARG A 207 -7.41 -10.77 -43.12
C ARG A 207 -6.50 -9.61 -43.49
N LYS A 208 -6.51 -9.14 -44.74
CA LYS A 208 -5.79 -7.92 -45.14
C LYS A 208 -6.34 -6.68 -44.43
N GLN A 209 -7.66 -6.52 -44.39
CA GLN A 209 -8.30 -5.40 -43.70
C GLN A 209 -8.01 -5.41 -42.19
N LEU A 210 -8.12 -6.59 -41.56
CA LEU A 210 -7.78 -6.80 -40.15
C LEU A 210 -6.30 -6.54 -39.88
N ALA A 211 -5.39 -6.98 -40.75
CA ALA A 211 -3.96 -6.70 -40.61
C ALA A 211 -3.67 -5.19 -40.67
N VAL A 212 -4.30 -4.47 -41.60
CA VAL A 212 -4.19 -3.01 -41.70
C VAL A 212 -4.77 -2.33 -40.44
N LEU A 213 -5.92 -2.79 -39.95
CA LEU A 213 -6.53 -2.27 -38.73
C LEU A 213 -5.64 -2.52 -37.50
N CYS A 214 -5.10 -3.73 -37.34
CA CYS A 214 -4.16 -4.08 -36.29
C CYS A 214 -2.90 -3.20 -36.36
N GLN A 215 -2.33 -2.97 -37.54
CA GLN A 215 -1.18 -2.08 -37.71
C GLN A 215 -1.52 -0.64 -37.31
N LYS A 216 -2.70 -0.12 -37.67
CA LYS A 216 -3.17 1.21 -37.25
C LYS A 216 -3.31 1.31 -35.73
N LEU A 217 -4.00 0.34 -35.11
CA LEU A 217 -4.19 0.29 -33.66
C LEU A 217 -2.86 0.12 -32.90
N GLN A 218 -1.93 -0.65 -33.45
CA GLN A 218 -0.59 -0.80 -32.89
C GLN A 218 0.16 0.53 -32.91
N ALA A 219 0.10 1.27 -34.02
CA ALA A 219 0.70 2.59 -34.14
C ALA A 219 0.06 3.59 -33.16
N GLU A 220 -1.27 3.61 -33.04
CA GLU A 220 -1.99 4.44 -32.07
C GLU A 220 -1.56 4.10 -30.63
N LYS A 221 -1.50 2.81 -30.27
CA LYS A 221 -1.02 2.36 -28.96
C LYS A 221 0.40 2.85 -28.68
N GLU A 222 1.30 2.75 -29.66
CA GLU A 222 2.68 3.24 -29.52
C GLU A 222 2.74 4.76 -29.35
N THR A 223 1.90 5.53 -30.06
CA THR A 223 1.83 7.00 -29.88
C THR A 223 1.33 7.36 -28.48
N VAL A 224 0.27 6.73 -27.98
CA VAL A 224 -0.26 6.95 -26.64
C VAL A 224 0.76 6.54 -25.57
N ALA A 225 1.46 5.42 -25.77
CA ALA A 225 2.51 4.99 -24.84
C ALA A 225 3.65 6.03 -24.76
N LYS A 226 4.09 6.58 -25.89
CA LYS A 226 5.09 7.67 -25.93
C LYS A 226 4.59 8.94 -25.24
N GLU A 227 3.32 9.31 -25.41
CA GLU A 227 2.74 10.45 -24.69
C GLU A 227 2.70 10.24 -23.18
N ILE A 228 2.29 9.05 -22.72
CA ILE A 228 2.27 8.70 -21.30
C ILE A 228 3.69 8.78 -20.74
N GLN A 229 4.68 8.24 -21.45
CA GLN A 229 6.07 8.29 -21.03
C GLN A 229 6.57 9.75 -20.96
N SER A 230 6.32 10.58 -21.97
CA SER A 230 6.66 12.00 -21.94
C SER A 230 6.00 12.76 -20.79
N LYS A 231 4.71 12.49 -20.50
CA LYS A 231 3.98 13.09 -19.37
C LYS A 231 4.56 12.63 -18.03
N ARG A 232 4.92 11.36 -17.89
CA ARG A 232 5.59 10.82 -16.70
C ARG A 232 6.94 11.46 -16.47
N GLU A 233 7.79 11.50 -17.49
CA GLU A 233 9.10 12.17 -17.43
C GLU A 233 8.95 13.66 -17.09
N ARG A 234 7.92 14.34 -17.61
CA ARG A 234 7.63 15.74 -17.24
C ARG A 234 7.25 15.88 -15.76
N LEU A 235 6.45 14.97 -15.21
CA LEU A 235 6.07 14.97 -13.79
C LEU A 235 7.25 14.63 -12.87
N GLU A 236 8.04 13.62 -13.25
CA GLU A 236 9.27 13.24 -12.55
C GLU A 236 10.29 14.37 -12.54
N ASN A 237 10.41 15.13 -13.63
CA ASN A 237 11.27 16.31 -13.71
C ASN A 237 10.68 17.55 -13.01
N LEU A 238 9.35 17.66 -12.89
CA LEU A 238 8.70 18.80 -12.22
C LEU A 238 8.95 18.76 -10.71
N THR A 239 8.86 17.60 -10.08
CA THR A 239 9.05 17.42 -8.63
C THR A 239 10.39 17.98 -8.11
N PRO A 240 11.57 17.61 -8.66
CA PRO A 240 12.85 18.15 -8.22
C PRO A 240 12.99 19.65 -8.56
N ARG A 241 12.44 20.12 -9.69
CA ARG A 241 12.42 21.57 -10.00
C ARG A 241 11.62 22.36 -8.98
N LEU A 242 10.45 21.88 -8.57
CA LEU A 242 9.65 22.50 -7.51
C LEU A 242 10.37 22.48 -6.16
N LYS A 243 11.07 21.38 -5.82
CA LYS A 243 11.91 21.31 -4.60
C LYS A 243 13.04 22.33 -4.65
N SER A 244 13.74 22.45 -5.78
CA SER A 244 14.80 23.45 -5.97
C SER A 244 14.26 24.87 -5.86
N ILE A 245 13.09 25.18 -6.46
CA ILE A 245 12.43 26.47 -6.30
C ILE A 245 12.10 26.73 -4.82
N LEU A 246 11.53 25.75 -4.11
CA LEU A 246 11.24 25.88 -2.69
C LEU A 246 12.52 26.19 -1.89
N GLU A 247 13.63 25.49 -2.14
CA GLU A 247 14.92 25.75 -1.49
C GLU A 247 15.47 27.16 -1.79
N VAL A 248 15.40 27.61 -3.05
CA VAL A 248 15.83 28.95 -3.45
C VAL A 248 14.97 30.04 -2.81
N THR A 249 13.69 29.77 -2.53
CA THR A 249 12.79 30.72 -1.88
C THR A 249 12.98 30.82 -0.37
N LYS A 250 13.66 29.87 0.30
CA LYS A 250 13.85 29.89 1.77
C LYS A 250 14.53 31.16 2.29
N PRO A 251 15.66 31.65 1.71
CA PRO A 251 16.30 32.88 2.19
C PRO A 251 15.40 34.12 2.04
N LEU A 252 14.57 34.15 0.99
CA LEU A 252 13.59 35.23 0.78
C LEU A 252 12.46 35.16 1.82
N GLN A 253 11.97 33.96 2.15
CA GLN A 253 10.99 33.74 3.20
C GLN A 253 11.53 34.20 4.57
N ASP A 254 12.78 33.85 4.89
CA ASP A 254 13.44 34.26 6.12
C ASP A 254 13.62 35.79 6.18
N TYR A 255 13.98 36.44 5.07
CA TYR A 255 14.12 37.89 4.98
C TYR A 255 12.78 38.63 5.13
N LEU A 256 11.71 38.09 4.54
CA LEU A 256 10.34 38.64 4.66
C LEU A 256 9.66 38.25 5.98
N GLY A 257 10.29 37.40 6.81
CA GLY A 257 9.72 36.92 8.06
C GLY A 257 8.48 36.04 7.88
N LEU A 258 8.34 35.35 6.75
CA LEU A 258 7.19 34.50 6.41
C LEU A 258 7.53 33.03 6.71
N PRO A 259 7.10 32.43 7.83
CA PRO A 259 7.46 31.05 8.19
C PRO A 259 6.58 30.01 7.47
N LEU A 260 6.42 30.12 6.15
CA LEU A 260 5.53 29.24 5.35
C LEU A 260 5.94 27.77 5.43
N ASP A 261 7.24 27.49 5.46
CA ASP A 261 7.77 26.13 5.65
C ASP A 261 7.42 25.52 7.01
N LYS A 262 7.38 26.34 8.07
CA LYS A 262 7.02 25.88 9.42
C LYS A 262 5.52 25.60 9.49
N ILE A 263 4.69 26.49 8.93
CA ILE A 263 3.24 26.30 8.83
C ILE A 263 2.92 25.05 8.01
N ARG A 264 3.58 24.86 6.87
CA ARG A 264 3.37 23.69 6.01
C ARG A 264 3.74 22.37 6.70
N ARG A 265 4.86 22.34 7.44
CA ARG A 265 5.24 21.16 8.24
C ARG A 265 4.23 20.90 9.36
N GLN A 266 3.76 21.93 10.05
CA GLN A 266 2.72 21.77 11.07
C GLN A 266 1.40 21.24 10.48
N HIS A 267 1.00 21.68 9.29
CA HIS A 267 -0.18 21.16 8.60
C HIS A 267 0.01 19.70 8.13
N GLN A 268 1.21 19.34 7.67
CA GLN A 268 1.53 17.95 7.33
C GLN A 268 1.49 17.04 8.56
N ALA A 269 2.09 17.48 9.67
CA ALA A 269 2.00 16.78 10.95
C ALA A 269 0.55 16.68 11.45
N ALA A 270 -0.25 17.72 11.26
CA ALA A 270 -1.66 17.73 11.64
C ALA A 270 -2.51 16.69 10.90
N TYR A 271 -2.14 16.29 9.67
CA TYR A 271 -2.84 15.24 8.92
C TYR A 271 -2.77 13.86 9.59
N HIS A 272 -1.74 13.65 10.41
CA HIS A 272 -1.53 12.41 11.17
C HIS A 272 -2.16 12.45 12.58
N LEU A 273 -2.83 13.56 12.96
CA LEU A 273 -3.51 13.65 14.25
C LEU A 273 -4.82 12.85 14.27
N PRO A 274 -5.21 12.31 15.44
CA PRO A 274 -6.56 11.79 15.69
C PRO A 274 -7.63 12.86 15.46
N LYS A 275 -8.83 12.46 15.03
CA LYS A 275 -9.94 13.38 14.73
C LYS A 275 -10.16 14.46 15.82
N PRO A 276 -10.20 14.15 17.13
CA PRO A 276 -10.41 15.17 18.17
C PRO A 276 -9.24 16.17 18.29
N LEU A 277 -8.01 15.71 18.15
CA LEU A 277 -6.82 16.59 18.19
C LEU A 277 -6.70 17.43 16.92
N TYR A 278 -7.11 16.90 15.77
CA TYR A 278 -7.16 17.65 14.52
C TYR A 278 -8.18 18.80 14.60
N VAL A 279 -9.39 18.52 15.10
CA VAL A 279 -10.42 19.56 15.32
C VAL A 279 -9.89 20.63 16.28
N LEU A 280 -9.27 20.22 17.39
CA LEU A 280 -8.65 21.15 18.33
C LEU A 280 -7.57 22.01 17.67
N TYR A 281 -6.70 21.41 16.86
CA TYR A 281 -5.64 22.13 16.12
C TYR A 281 -6.25 23.18 15.19
N VAL A 282 -7.18 22.79 14.32
CA VAL A 282 -7.80 23.72 13.35
C VAL A 282 -8.52 24.86 14.05
N GLN A 283 -9.25 24.59 15.12
CA GLN A 283 -10.00 25.63 15.85
C GLN A 283 -9.07 26.56 16.65
N ALA A 284 -8.01 26.03 17.26
CA ALA A 284 -7.01 26.85 17.93
C ALA A 284 -6.21 27.70 16.94
N ASP A 285 -5.88 27.15 15.77
CA ASP A 285 -5.18 27.85 14.70
C ASP A 285 -6.04 28.99 14.12
N ALA A 286 -7.32 28.72 13.87
CA ALA A 286 -8.29 29.74 13.45
C ALA A 286 -8.45 30.84 14.50
N TYR A 287 -8.51 30.49 15.79
CA TYR A 287 -8.60 31.49 16.87
C TYR A 287 -7.33 32.35 16.99
N ARG A 288 -6.14 31.76 16.80
CA ARG A 288 -4.87 32.50 16.73
C ARG A 288 -4.91 33.56 15.63
N GLU A 289 -5.35 33.17 14.43
CA GLU A 289 -5.35 34.06 13.27
C GLU A 289 -6.41 35.16 13.37
N ALA A 290 -7.59 34.85 13.90
CA ALA A 290 -8.72 35.77 13.95
C ALA A 290 -8.67 36.74 15.15
N CYS A 291 -8.27 36.27 16.33
CA CYS A 291 -8.55 36.96 17.59
C CYS A 291 -7.31 37.25 18.45
N ASP A 292 -6.30 36.38 18.46
CA ASP A 292 -5.23 36.46 19.46
C ASP A 292 -3.83 36.07 18.94
N PRO A 293 -2.99 37.05 18.55
CA PRO A 293 -1.64 36.78 18.07
C PRO A 293 -0.66 36.35 19.17
N LEU A 294 -1.04 36.42 20.46
CA LEU A 294 -0.22 35.96 21.59
C LEU A 294 -0.40 34.47 21.87
N LEU A 295 -1.28 33.79 21.13
CA LEU A 295 -1.49 32.36 21.18
C LEU A 295 -0.63 31.68 20.09
N THR A 296 0.10 30.62 20.45
CA THR A 296 0.86 29.84 19.46
C THR A 296 0.50 28.37 19.58
N VAL A 297 0.16 27.76 18.45
CA VAL A 297 -0.19 26.33 18.34
C VAL A 297 0.97 25.59 17.67
N ALA A 298 1.34 24.44 18.21
CA ALA A 298 2.33 23.55 17.63
C ALA A 298 1.87 22.11 17.74
N VAL A 299 2.24 21.29 16.76
CA VAL A 299 2.13 19.83 16.84
C VAL A 299 3.50 19.30 17.23
N SER A 300 3.56 18.49 18.29
CA SER A 300 4.78 17.89 18.82
C SER A 300 4.62 16.38 18.93
N GLY A 301 5.73 15.64 18.81
CA GLY A 301 5.73 14.17 18.87
C GLY A 301 6.38 13.53 17.65
N ASP A 302 6.26 12.21 17.57
CA ASP A 302 6.91 11.42 16.53
C ASP A 302 5.96 11.14 15.35
N GLU A 303 6.28 11.70 14.17
CA GLU A 303 5.45 11.61 12.96
C GLU A 303 5.48 10.21 12.32
N GLU A 304 6.53 9.43 12.58
CA GLU A 304 6.70 8.09 12.01
C GLU A 304 5.88 7.06 12.77
N GLU A 305 5.90 7.11 14.12
CA GLU A 305 5.05 6.28 14.98
C GLU A 305 3.56 6.59 14.80
N ALA A 306 3.21 7.86 14.55
CA ALA A 306 1.83 8.23 14.26
C ALA A 306 1.31 7.67 12.93
N ARG A 307 2.19 7.59 11.93
CA ARG A 307 1.87 7.00 10.62
C ARG A 307 1.65 5.50 10.71
N SER A 308 2.53 4.79 11.41
CA SER A 308 2.38 3.35 11.62
C SER A 308 1.15 3.02 12.47
N LEU A 309 0.87 3.83 13.49
CA LEU A 309 -0.34 3.67 14.31
C LEU A 309 -1.62 3.86 13.49
N LYS A 310 -1.67 4.89 12.63
CA LYS A 310 -2.81 5.13 11.73
C LYS A 310 -3.04 3.96 10.77
N GLN A 311 -1.97 3.44 10.15
CA GLN A 311 -2.05 2.24 9.31
C GLN A 311 -2.54 1.02 10.08
N SER A 312 -2.03 0.78 11.29
CA SER A 312 -2.46 -0.36 12.12
C SER A 312 -3.93 -0.29 12.56
N LEU A 313 -4.47 0.92 12.78
CA LEU A 313 -5.86 1.14 13.14
C LEU A 313 -6.78 0.97 11.92
N ASP A 314 -6.36 1.43 10.74
CA ASP A 314 -7.07 1.22 9.48
C ASP A 314 -7.10 -0.27 9.09
N ASP A 315 -6.00 -1.00 9.28
CA ASP A 315 -5.91 -2.45 9.04
C ASP A 315 -6.77 -3.26 10.04
N SER A 316 -6.90 -2.80 11.28
CA SER A 316 -7.76 -3.44 12.29
C SER A 316 -9.25 -3.21 11.99
N ALA A 317 -9.62 -2.01 11.51
CA ALA A 317 -10.98 -1.70 11.10
C ALA A 317 -11.40 -2.44 9.82
N ALA A 318 -10.46 -2.70 8.90
CA ALA A 318 -10.72 -3.51 7.71
C ALA A 318 -10.88 -5.01 8.00
N ALA A 319 -10.33 -5.51 9.12
CA ALA A 319 -10.46 -6.91 9.52
C ALA A 319 -11.83 -7.22 10.18
N ASP A 320 -12.45 -6.24 10.86
CA ASP A 320 -13.76 -6.41 11.50
C ASP A 320 -14.95 -6.39 10.50
N GLU A 321 -14.73 -5.95 9.26
CA GLU A 321 -15.76 -5.92 8.18
C GLU A 321 -15.74 -7.16 7.28
N SER A 322 -14.87 -8.14 7.56
CA SER A 322 -14.70 -9.34 6.73
C SER A 322 -14.59 -10.61 7.57
N ASP A 323 -15.51 -10.83 8.50
CA ASP A 323 -15.67 -12.12 9.17
C ASP A 323 -17.11 -12.65 9.00
N SER A 324 -17.38 -13.14 7.79
CA SER A 324 -18.50 -14.03 7.49
C SER A 324 -17.96 -15.46 7.50
N ASP A 325 -18.25 -16.18 8.58
CA ASP A 325 -18.33 -17.64 8.73
C ASP A 325 -17.43 -18.51 7.83
N GLN A 326 -16.30 -18.98 8.37
CA GLN A 326 -15.80 -20.32 8.03
C GLN A 326 -14.88 -20.90 9.11
N GLU A 327 -15.45 -21.74 9.97
CA GLU A 327 -14.70 -22.79 10.66
C GLU A 327 -14.30 -23.85 9.60
N ASP A 328 -13.00 -24.04 9.33
CA ASP A 328 -12.29 -25.32 9.54
C ASP A 328 -10.81 -25.27 9.08
N CYS A 329 -9.97 -25.98 9.84
CA CYS A 329 -8.67 -26.57 9.51
C CYS A 329 -7.41 -25.71 9.24
N GLY A 330 -6.34 -26.02 9.99
CA GLY A 330 -5.02 -26.27 9.36
C GLY A 330 -3.78 -25.57 9.94
N ASP A 331 -3.34 -26.01 11.12
CA ASP A 331 -1.94 -26.30 11.47
C ASP A 331 -0.82 -25.39 10.88
N ARG A 332 -0.41 -24.35 11.64
CA ARG A 332 0.93 -23.74 11.48
C ARG A 332 1.59 -23.40 12.82
N GLN A 333 2.54 -24.27 13.17
CA GLN A 333 3.81 -23.97 13.84
C GLN A 333 3.77 -23.38 15.26
N LYS A 334 3.89 -24.31 16.22
CA LYS A 334 4.39 -24.09 17.59
C LYS A 334 5.74 -23.35 17.55
N ARG A 335 5.73 -22.04 17.83
CA ARG A 335 6.90 -21.31 18.35
C ARG A 335 6.65 -20.97 19.81
N HIS A 336 7.63 -21.29 20.65
CA HIS A 336 7.62 -21.16 22.10
C HIS A 336 7.22 -19.76 22.58
N HIS A 337 5.96 -19.58 23.01
CA HIS A 337 5.60 -18.50 23.92
C HIS A 337 5.69 -19.01 25.36
N ARG A 338 6.69 -18.51 26.08
CA ARG A 338 6.76 -18.50 27.54
C ARG A 338 5.40 -18.05 28.07
N LYS A 339 4.69 -18.89 28.83
CA LYS A 339 3.37 -18.55 29.38
C LYS A 339 3.54 -17.33 30.32
N LEU A 340 3.17 -16.14 29.84
CA LEU A 340 3.07 -14.93 30.67
C LEU A 340 2.07 -15.18 31.80
N SER A 341 2.40 -14.72 33.01
CA SER A 341 1.55 -14.83 34.19
C SER A 341 0.21 -14.10 33.98
N ARG A 342 -0.84 -14.50 34.70
CA ARG A 342 -2.14 -13.80 34.69
C ARG A 342 -1.99 -12.32 35.08
N THR A 343 -1.00 -12.01 35.93
CA THR A 343 -0.61 -10.64 36.30
C THR A 343 -0.04 -9.88 35.11
N ASP A 344 0.86 -10.49 34.35
CA ASP A 344 1.52 -9.84 33.22
C ASP A 344 0.52 -9.58 32.08
N ARG A 345 -0.46 -10.48 31.89
CA ARG A 345 -1.57 -10.28 30.94
C ARG A 345 -2.49 -9.11 31.32
N LEU A 346 -2.71 -8.90 32.62
CA LEU A 346 -3.49 -7.76 33.12
C LEU A 346 -2.70 -6.45 32.96
N GLU A 347 -1.39 -6.48 33.21
CA GLU A 347 -0.49 -5.35 32.97
C GLU A 347 -0.36 -4.99 31.48
N GLU A 348 -0.30 -5.97 30.58
CA GLU A 348 -0.32 -5.74 29.13
C GLU A 348 -1.65 -5.15 28.67
N ARG A 349 -2.79 -5.67 29.17
CA ARG A 349 -4.12 -5.09 28.91
C ARG A 349 -4.23 -3.65 29.41
N LYS A 350 -3.66 -3.37 30.59
CA LYS A 350 -3.59 -2.04 31.17
C LYS A 350 -2.74 -1.08 30.33
N LYS A 351 -1.54 -1.50 29.92
CA LYS A 351 -0.68 -0.70 29.02
C LYS A 351 -1.35 -0.44 27.67
N ARG A 352 -2.11 -1.42 27.15
CA ARG A 352 -2.90 -1.25 25.93
C ARG A 352 -4.02 -0.23 26.13
N LEU A 353 -4.82 -0.31 27.21
CA LEU A 353 -5.89 0.67 27.46
C LEU A 353 -5.36 2.10 27.67
N LEU A 354 -4.19 2.24 28.31
CA LEU A 354 -3.55 3.54 28.57
C LEU A 354 -2.68 4.02 27.40
N LEU A 355 -2.76 3.37 26.23
CA LEU A 355 -1.97 3.74 25.06
C LEU A 355 -2.25 5.19 24.65
N ARG A 356 -1.19 5.97 24.59
CA ARG A 356 -1.21 7.37 24.18
C ARG A 356 -0.93 7.47 22.70
N HIS A 357 -1.60 8.42 22.07
CA HIS A 357 -1.22 8.82 20.74
C HIS A 357 0.19 9.47 20.76
N PRO A 358 1.09 9.12 19.83
CA PRO A 358 2.46 9.63 19.81
C PRO A 358 2.56 11.12 19.44
N LEU A 359 1.55 11.66 18.74
CA LEU A 359 1.43 13.11 18.51
C LEU A 359 0.58 13.78 19.59
N THR A 360 1.05 14.95 20.01
CA THR A 360 0.42 15.87 20.95
C THR A 360 0.22 17.24 20.32
N VAL A 361 -0.83 17.94 20.74
CA VAL A 361 -1.07 19.33 20.33
C VAL A 361 -0.69 20.24 21.49
N ASP A 362 0.25 21.14 21.25
CA ASP A 362 0.77 22.08 22.22
C ASP A 362 0.23 23.49 21.95
N ILE A 363 -0.55 24.02 22.88
CA ILE A 363 -1.05 25.39 22.84
C ILE A 363 -0.30 26.22 23.88
N THR A 364 0.43 27.23 23.43
CA THR A 364 1.11 28.18 24.32
C THR A 364 0.37 29.51 24.34
N ILE A 365 -0.04 29.94 25.54
CA ILE A 365 -0.70 31.22 25.78
C ILE A 365 0.31 32.16 26.44
N LYS A 366 0.68 33.25 25.76
CA LYS A 366 1.56 34.29 26.32
C LYS A 366 0.74 35.43 26.90
N LEU A 367 1.10 35.88 28.10
CA LEU A 367 0.58 37.11 28.71
C LEU A 367 1.47 38.30 28.33
N GLN A 368 0.89 39.50 28.39
CA GLN A 368 1.61 40.76 28.16
C GLN A 368 2.75 40.96 29.17
N ASP A 369 2.67 40.34 30.35
CA ASP A 369 3.68 40.39 31.41
C ASP A 369 4.90 39.48 31.15
N GLY A 370 5.00 38.85 29.97
CA GLY A 370 6.08 37.93 29.58
C GLY A 370 5.92 36.49 30.08
N ASN A 371 4.94 36.21 30.95
CA ASN A 371 4.64 34.86 31.44
C ASN A 371 3.93 34.02 30.36
N SER A 372 4.23 32.73 30.29
CA SER A 372 3.60 31.82 29.32
C SER A 372 3.11 30.52 29.97
N LEU A 373 1.99 30.01 29.47
CA LEU A 373 1.41 28.74 29.84
C LEU A 373 1.37 27.84 28.61
N LEU A 374 2.02 26.68 28.71
CA LEU A 374 2.01 25.60 27.73
C LEU A 374 0.97 24.56 28.15
N LEU A 375 0.06 24.23 27.24
CA LEU A 375 -0.99 23.23 27.37
C LEU A 375 -0.70 22.11 26.35
N SER A 376 -0.29 20.95 26.83
CA SER A 376 -0.02 19.77 25.99
C SER A 376 -1.21 18.82 26.04
N PHE A 377 -1.96 18.75 24.94
CA PHE A 377 -3.11 17.88 24.76
C PHE A 377 -2.65 16.52 24.24
N HIS A 378 -2.97 15.46 24.98
CA HIS A 378 -2.71 14.08 24.62
C HIS A 378 -4.04 13.37 24.36
N TYR A 379 -4.04 12.39 23.47
CA TYR A 379 -5.23 11.58 23.19
C TYR A 379 -4.98 10.12 23.59
N LEU A 380 -5.92 9.56 24.35
CA LEU A 380 -5.92 8.15 24.72
C LEU A 380 -6.76 7.38 23.70
N VAL A 381 -6.10 6.53 22.90
CA VAL A 381 -6.71 5.95 21.69
C VAL A 381 -7.88 5.03 22.03
N HIS A 382 -7.73 4.21 23.08
CA HIS A 382 -8.74 3.22 23.47
C HIS A 382 -9.79 3.76 24.45
N LEU A 383 -9.44 4.78 25.22
CA LEU A 383 -10.35 5.44 26.17
C LEU A 383 -11.12 6.60 25.53
N HIS A 384 -10.79 6.98 24.28
CA HIS A 384 -11.43 8.06 23.52
C HIS A 384 -11.53 9.38 24.30
N VAL A 385 -10.50 9.70 25.08
CA VAL A 385 -10.47 10.85 26.00
C VAL A 385 -9.22 11.68 25.73
N VAL A 386 -9.40 12.99 25.67
CA VAL A 386 -8.29 13.96 25.63
C VAL A 386 -7.84 14.31 27.05
N THR A 387 -6.53 14.28 27.31
CA THR A 387 -5.95 14.69 28.58
C THR A 387 -5.02 15.89 28.40
N VAL A 388 -4.94 16.76 29.42
CA VAL A 388 -4.15 17.99 29.37
C VAL A 388 -3.03 17.93 30.39
N LYS A 389 -1.80 18.24 29.94
CA LYS A 389 -0.67 18.55 30.82
C LYS A 389 -0.34 20.04 30.71
N THR A 390 -0.17 20.70 31.83
CA THR A 390 0.16 22.12 31.90
C THR A 390 1.60 22.32 32.33
N ARG A 391 2.32 23.24 31.68
CA ARG A 391 3.64 23.70 32.12
C ARG A 391 3.68 25.22 32.07
N ILE A 392 4.11 25.85 33.16
CA ILE A 392 4.16 27.31 33.27
C ILE A 392 5.61 27.74 33.21
N THR A 393 5.86 28.83 32.47
CA THR A 393 7.15 29.51 32.47
C THR A 393 6.93 30.94 32.95
N LEU A 394 7.42 31.24 34.15
CA LEU A 394 7.35 32.55 34.78
C LEU A 394 8.68 33.29 34.58
N VAL A 395 8.60 34.59 34.32
CA VAL A 395 9.79 35.46 34.17
C VAL A 395 10.50 35.69 35.51
N GLN A 396 9.75 35.69 36.61
CA GLN A 396 10.27 35.76 37.97
C GLN A 396 9.94 34.45 38.70
N ALA A 397 10.95 33.81 39.27
CA ALA A 397 10.78 32.60 40.05
C ALA A 397 9.96 32.91 41.32
N VAL A 398 9.01 32.03 41.61
CA VAL A 398 8.24 32.10 42.84
C VAL A 398 9.03 31.41 43.95
N HIS A 399 9.38 32.17 44.98
CA HIS A 399 9.95 31.69 46.23
C HIS A 399 8.84 31.66 47.28
N GLY A 400 8.64 30.52 47.95
CA GLY A 400 7.60 30.35 48.97
C GLY A 400 6.82 29.04 48.81
N ILE A 401 6.75 28.22 49.86
CA ILE A 401 6.08 26.92 49.84
C ILE A 401 4.55 27.11 49.69
N SER A 402 3.99 28.14 50.34
CA SER A 402 2.55 28.42 50.31
C SER A 402 2.09 29.06 48.98
N ALA A 403 3.03 29.68 48.25
CA ALA A 403 2.80 30.30 46.95
C ALA A 403 3.01 29.32 45.79
N GLY A 404 3.86 28.31 45.96
CA GLY A 404 4.18 27.30 44.96
C GLY A 404 3.03 26.34 44.65
N ASP A 405 2.24 25.95 45.65
CA ASP A 405 1.12 25.01 45.49
C ASP A 405 0.00 25.56 44.58
N LEU A 406 -0.20 26.88 44.58
CA LEU A 406 -1.19 27.57 43.75
C LEU A 406 -0.85 27.60 42.26
N ILE A 407 0.43 27.45 41.94
CA ILE A 407 0.98 27.45 40.58
C ILE A 407 1.35 26.03 40.15
N ALA A 408 1.17 25.05 41.04
CA ALA A 408 1.45 23.67 40.71
C ALA A 408 0.64 23.24 39.46
N PRO A 409 1.26 22.52 38.51
CA PRO A 409 0.62 22.12 37.25
C PRO A 409 -0.75 21.46 37.44
N HIS A 410 -0.90 20.68 38.49
CA HIS A 410 -2.13 19.92 38.75
C HIS A 410 -3.29 20.78 39.29
N ASN A 411 -3.02 21.97 39.87
CA ASN A 411 -4.01 22.79 40.57
C ASN A 411 -4.41 24.06 39.81
N ILE A 412 -3.71 24.43 38.73
CA ILE A 412 -3.93 25.75 38.11
C ILE A 412 -5.25 25.86 37.31
N LEU A 413 -5.65 24.78 36.65
CA LEU A 413 -6.87 24.72 35.81
C LEU A 413 -8.02 23.92 36.44
N THR A 414 -7.86 23.49 37.68
CA THR A 414 -8.95 22.81 38.41
C THR A 414 -10.12 23.77 38.60
N ALA A 415 -11.33 23.25 38.41
CA ALA A 415 -12.57 24.02 38.49
C ALA A 415 -12.54 25.32 37.66
N LEU A 416 -12.06 25.26 36.41
CA LEU A 416 -12.24 26.37 35.47
C LEU A 416 -13.73 26.63 35.22
N PHE A 417 -14.50 25.55 35.10
CA PHE A 417 -15.96 25.55 35.10
C PHE A 417 -16.48 24.80 36.35
N PRO A 418 -17.72 25.10 36.80
CA PRO A 418 -18.32 24.41 37.93
C PRO A 418 -18.31 22.90 37.73
N HIS A 419 -17.95 22.15 38.79
CA HIS A 419 -17.88 20.69 38.81
C HIS A 419 -16.81 20.02 37.92
N ASP A 420 -15.87 20.76 37.34
CA ASP A 420 -14.78 20.19 36.53
C ASP A 420 -13.48 20.03 37.38
N LEU A 421 -13.45 18.99 38.21
CA LEU A 421 -12.29 18.65 39.05
C LEU A 421 -11.26 17.78 38.31
N GLY A 422 -11.65 17.16 37.19
CA GLY A 422 -10.76 16.34 36.36
C GLY A 422 -10.26 15.05 37.03
N LEU A 423 -10.93 14.59 38.08
CA LEU A 423 -10.56 13.36 38.82
C LEU A 423 -11.13 12.10 38.17
N ASP A 424 -12.29 12.23 37.50
CA ASP A 424 -13.01 11.14 36.84
C ASP A 424 -12.95 11.29 35.31
N SER A 425 -13.06 10.18 34.59
CA SER A 425 -13.15 10.20 33.14
C SER A 425 -14.53 10.71 32.67
N PRO A 426 -14.61 11.69 31.74
CA PRO A 426 -15.89 12.20 31.24
C PRO A 426 -16.76 11.17 30.49
N ASN A 427 -16.16 10.11 29.95
CA ASN A 427 -16.86 9.04 29.27
C ASN A 427 -17.31 7.95 30.26
N VAL A 428 -18.61 7.67 30.32
CA VAL A 428 -19.18 6.63 31.20
C VAL A 428 -18.72 5.23 30.80
N ALA A 429 -18.47 4.99 29.50
CA ALA A 429 -17.97 3.70 29.03
C ALA A 429 -16.60 3.35 29.64
N ASN A 430 -15.77 4.36 29.92
CA ASN A 430 -14.47 4.17 30.51
C ASN A 430 -14.55 3.64 31.94
N HIS A 431 -15.63 3.94 32.67
CA HIS A 431 -15.85 3.37 34.01
C HIS A 431 -15.88 1.83 33.95
N TYR A 432 -16.64 1.27 33.00
CA TYR A 432 -16.72 -0.18 32.80
C TYR A 432 -15.42 -0.77 32.24
N GLN A 433 -14.75 -0.07 31.33
CA GLN A 433 -13.48 -0.51 30.77
C GLN A 433 -12.36 -0.55 31.83
N LEU A 434 -12.30 0.45 32.72
CA LEU A 434 -11.33 0.52 33.81
C LEU A 434 -11.64 -0.52 34.90
N GLN A 435 -12.92 -0.71 35.25
CA GLN A 435 -13.35 -1.73 36.19
C GLN A 435 -13.03 -3.15 35.69
N SER A 436 -13.14 -3.41 34.38
CA SER A 436 -12.80 -4.70 33.77
C SER A 436 -11.32 -5.09 33.91
N VAL A 437 -10.44 -4.11 34.13
CA VAL A 437 -8.98 -4.28 34.31
C VAL A 437 -8.56 -4.12 35.78
N GLY A 438 -9.53 -3.91 36.69
CA GLY A 438 -9.27 -3.77 38.13
C GLY A 438 -8.65 -2.42 38.52
N LEU A 439 -8.93 -1.36 37.76
CA LEU A 439 -8.52 0.01 38.05
C LEU A 439 -9.72 0.78 38.61
N GLU A 440 -9.71 1.06 39.92
CA GLU A 440 -10.81 1.74 40.59
C GLU A 440 -10.70 3.28 40.47
N ASP A 441 -9.48 3.84 40.56
CA ASP A 441 -9.27 5.30 40.56
C ASP A 441 -8.35 5.79 39.43
N PHE A 442 -8.91 6.58 38.51
CA PHE A 442 -8.17 7.28 37.44
C PHE A 442 -7.19 8.33 38.02
N ALA A 443 -7.45 8.83 39.23
CA ALA A 443 -6.66 9.84 39.91
C ALA A 443 -5.17 9.48 40.07
N SER A 444 -4.85 8.20 40.25
CA SER A 444 -3.47 7.72 40.41
C SER A 444 -2.62 7.87 39.14
N TYR A 445 -3.26 7.88 37.96
CA TYR A 445 -2.57 7.98 36.67
C TYR A 445 -2.56 9.40 36.09
N ILE A 446 -3.20 10.36 36.76
CA ILE A 446 -3.22 11.78 36.35
C ILE A 446 -1.80 12.38 36.19
N PRO A 447 -0.82 12.12 37.08
CA PRO A 447 0.53 12.66 36.90
C PRO A 447 1.21 12.15 35.62
N GLU A 448 0.95 10.90 35.26
CA GLU A 448 1.52 10.25 34.09
C GLU A 448 0.76 10.63 32.81
N LEU A 449 -0.57 10.57 32.82
CA LEU A 449 -1.45 10.71 31.65
C LEU A 449 -1.98 12.13 31.42
N GLY A 450 -1.94 13.01 32.42
CA GLY A 450 -2.58 14.33 32.38
C GLY A 450 -4.03 14.30 32.84
N ILE A 451 -4.63 15.48 32.99
CA ILE A 451 -5.97 15.66 33.57
C ILE A 451 -7.04 15.66 32.45
N PRO A 452 -8.06 14.80 32.52
CA PRO A 452 -9.15 14.74 31.54
C PRO A 452 -10.25 15.76 31.87
N TYR A 453 -9.99 17.05 31.67
CA TYR A 453 -10.99 18.08 31.90
C TYR A 453 -12.20 17.94 30.95
N ILE A 454 -13.39 18.26 31.45
CA ILE A 454 -14.62 18.28 30.62
C ILE A 454 -14.52 19.38 29.55
N TRP A 455 -13.97 20.55 29.91
CA TRP A 455 -13.76 21.62 28.94
C TRP A 455 -12.77 21.23 27.84
N ALA A 456 -11.77 20.38 28.13
CA ALA A 456 -10.79 19.95 27.15
C ALA A 456 -11.42 19.04 26.08
N GLN A 457 -12.39 18.20 26.48
CA GLN A 457 -13.19 17.42 25.53
C GLN A 457 -14.00 18.32 24.59
N ARG A 458 -14.67 19.33 25.15
CA ARG A 458 -15.50 20.27 24.37
C ARG A 458 -14.68 21.06 23.35
N VAL A 459 -13.48 21.51 23.73
CA VAL A 459 -12.55 22.17 22.81
C VAL A 459 -12.06 21.23 21.72
N ALA A 460 -11.95 19.92 21.99
CA ALA A 460 -11.64 18.90 21.00
C ALA A 460 -12.87 18.44 20.18
N GLY A 461 -14.05 19.02 20.42
CA GLY A 461 -15.30 18.69 19.73
C GLY A 461 -16.06 17.49 20.32
N LEU A 462 -15.58 16.87 21.39
CA LEU A 462 -16.24 15.76 22.06
C LEU A 462 -17.25 16.28 23.09
N ASP A 463 -18.54 16.06 22.87
CA ASP A 463 -19.60 16.45 23.81
C ASP A 463 -20.24 15.26 24.53
N PHE A 464 -19.65 14.90 25.67
CA PHE A 464 -20.19 13.86 26.55
C PHE A 464 -21.40 14.34 27.37
N MET A 465 -21.66 15.65 27.46
CA MET A 465 -22.75 16.22 28.27
C MET A 465 -24.03 16.42 27.45
N GLY A 466 -23.91 16.84 26.19
CA GLY A 466 -25.04 16.92 25.25
C GLY A 466 -25.63 15.55 24.93
N ALA A 467 -24.79 14.52 24.76
CA ALA A 467 -25.24 13.13 24.62
C ALA A 467 -26.09 12.68 25.81
N ARG A 468 -25.69 13.03 27.03
CA ARG A 468 -26.42 12.72 28.28
C ARG A 468 -27.76 13.48 28.38
N ALA A 469 -27.85 14.70 27.85
CA ALA A 469 -29.09 15.47 27.82
C ALA A 469 -30.08 14.94 26.77
N ILE A 470 -29.58 14.45 25.63
CA ILE A 470 -30.38 13.84 24.55
C ILE A 470 -30.93 12.47 24.98
N GLU A 471 -30.13 11.66 25.69
CA GLU A 471 -30.57 10.39 26.29
C GLU A 471 -31.72 10.57 27.30
N ILE A 472 -31.75 11.69 28.03
CA ILE A 472 -32.80 11.99 29.02
C ILE A 472 -34.05 12.60 28.37
N MET A 473 -33.95 13.29 27.23
CA MET A 473 -35.09 13.97 26.57
C MET A 473 -35.82 13.15 25.48
N GLY A 474 -35.42 11.90 25.23
CA GLY A 474 -36.28 10.95 24.49
C GLY A 474 -36.63 11.32 23.05
N ASN A 475 -35.78 12.06 22.34
CA ASN A 475 -35.92 12.28 20.89
C ASN A 475 -34.71 11.67 20.15
N ALA A 476 -34.72 10.34 20.03
CA ALA A 476 -33.83 9.63 19.12
C ALA A 476 -34.67 9.12 17.95
N GLN A 477 -34.54 9.76 16.78
CA GLN A 477 -34.74 9.04 15.53
C GLN A 477 -33.64 7.98 15.45
N GLU A 478 -34.06 6.76 15.14
CA GLU A 478 -33.21 5.57 15.05
C GLU A 478 -32.06 5.79 14.06
N SER A 479 -30.85 5.95 14.59
CA SER A 479 -29.62 5.70 13.85
C SER A 479 -28.68 4.86 14.72
N ASN A 480 -28.54 3.59 14.33
CA ASN A 480 -27.50 2.61 14.65
C ASN A 480 -26.87 2.64 16.05
N LYS A 481 -27.26 1.64 16.85
CA LYS A 481 -26.81 1.30 18.21
C LYS A 481 -25.40 0.68 18.31
N GLU A 482 -24.49 0.91 17.35
CA GLU A 482 -23.22 0.17 17.30
C GLU A 482 -21.94 1.02 17.32
N SER A 483 -21.98 2.29 17.71
CA SER A 483 -20.74 3.06 17.90
C SER A 483 -20.76 3.81 19.21
N SER A 484 -20.09 3.25 20.22
CA SER A 484 -19.80 3.86 21.52
C SER A 484 -18.81 5.05 21.45
N VAL A 485 -18.55 5.57 20.26
CA VAL A 485 -17.59 6.63 19.98
C VAL A 485 -18.35 7.91 19.67
N VAL A 486 -18.27 8.89 20.58
CA VAL A 486 -18.76 10.25 20.31
C VAL A 486 -17.89 10.86 19.22
N GLU A 487 -18.47 11.12 18.06
CA GLU A 487 -17.74 11.78 16.97
C GLU A 487 -17.49 13.27 17.30
N PRO A 488 -16.28 13.80 17.00
CA PRO A 488 -15.95 15.18 17.34
C PRO A 488 -16.71 16.16 16.43
N GLN A 489 -17.47 17.06 17.03
CA GLN A 489 -18.25 18.10 16.35
C GLN A 489 -17.53 19.45 16.35
N THR A 490 -17.39 20.06 15.16
CA THR A 490 -16.74 21.36 14.98
C THR A 490 -17.51 22.52 15.62
N SER A 491 -18.84 22.44 15.66
CA SER A 491 -19.73 23.48 16.24
C SER A 491 -19.53 23.66 17.74
N VAL A 492 -19.38 22.56 18.48
CA VAL A 492 -19.14 22.56 19.93
C VAL A 492 -17.79 23.18 20.26
N SER A 493 -16.77 22.90 19.44
CA SER A 493 -15.44 23.50 19.60
C SER A 493 -15.47 25.00 19.30
N GLN A 494 -16.11 25.44 18.21
CA GLN A 494 -16.25 26.87 17.86
C GLN A 494 -16.88 27.71 18.98
N ALA A 495 -17.96 27.22 19.59
CA ALA A 495 -18.64 27.94 20.67
C ALA A 495 -17.85 27.95 22.00
N SER A 496 -16.98 26.96 22.22
CA SER A 496 -16.28 26.79 23.50
C SER A 496 -14.86 27.36 23.51
N VAL A 497 -14.12 27.32 22.40
CA VAL A 497 -12.70 27.74 22.32
C VAL A 497 -12.50 29.16 22.82
N GLU A 498 -13.29 30.14 22.35
CA GLU A 498 -13.15 31.54 22.75
C GLU A 498 -13.39 31.74 24.26
N SER A 499 -14.46 31.15 24.80
CA SER A 499 -14.80 31.25 26.22
C SER A 499 -13.74 30.58 27.09
N VAL A 500 -13.25 29.41 26.70
CA VAL A 500 -12.23 28.64 27.43
C VAL A 500 -10.89 29.38 27.40
N MET A 501 -10.44 29.86 26.25
CA MET A 501 -9.16 30.58 26.14
C MET A 501 -9.16 31.88 26.95
N ARG A 502 -10.29 32.63 26.95
CA ARG A 502 -10.45 33.80 27.83
C ARG A 502 -10.43 33.43 29.30
N ALA A 503 -11.15 32.37 29.69
CA ALA A 503 -11.19 31.91 31.07
C ALA A 503 -9.81 31.45 31.56
N ILE A 504 -9.05 30.71 30.75
CA ILE A 504 -7.67 30.29 31.07
C ILE A 504 -6.78 31.51 31.25
N ARG A 505 -6.85 32.50 30.35
CA ARG A 505 -6.05 33.74 30.44
C ARG A 505 -6.38 34.53 31.72
N GLN A 506 -7.66 34.68 32.05
CA GLN A 506 -8.10 35.33 33.29
C GLN A 506 -7.64 34.57 34.54
N ARG A 507 -7.79 33.24 34.54
CA ARG A 507 -7.34 32.36 35.63
C ARG A 507 -5.84 32.45 35.84
N LEU A 508 -5.05 32.40 34.78
CA LEU A 508 -3.60 32.51 34.84
C LEU A 508 -3.17 33.87 35.40
N LYS A 509 -3.78 34.96 34.94
CA LYS A 509 -3.52 36.30 35.50
C LYS A 509 -3.86 36.39 36.99
N ALA A 510 -5.02 35.87 37.38
CA ALA A 510 -5.46 35.88 38.77
C ALA A 510 -4.58 35.01 39.68
N ARG A 511 -4.18 33.81 39.23
CA ARG A 511 -3.30 32.90 39.99
C ARG A 511 -1.89 33.47 40.16
N ILE A 512 -1.33 34.09 39.11
CA ILE A 512 -0.02 34.77 39.21
C ILE A 512 -0.11 35.97 40.17
N ALA A 513 -1.18 36.77 40.07
CA ALA A 513 -1.40 37.89 40.99
C ALA A 513 -1.58 37.44 42.43
N LEU A 514 -2.36 36.37 42.66
CA LEU A 514 -2.57 35.79 43.99
C LEU A 514 -1.27 35.20 44.54
N CYS A 515 -0.48 34.52 43.72
CA CYS A 515 0.83 34.02 44.11
C CYS A 515 1.76 35.15 44.57
N ARG A 516 1.86 36.24 43.79
CA ARG A 516 2.61 37.45 44.18
C ARG A 516 2.10 38.06 45.48
N GLN A 517 0.78 38.06 45.71
CA GLN A 517 0.21 38.53 46.97
C GLN A 517 0.59 37.61 48.13
N VAL A 518 0.46 36.30 47.99
CA VAL A 518 0.83 35.33 49.04
C VAL A 518 2.31 35.45 49.40
N GLN A 519 3.20 35.63 48.42
CA GLN A 519 4.61 35.91 48.68
C GLN A 519 4.83 37.21 49.46
N ALA A 520 4.11 38.28 49.10
CA ALA A 520 4.17 39.53 49.86
C ALA A 520 3.65 39.36 51.29
N LEU A 521 2.61 38.53 51.49
CA LEU A 521 2.04 38.22 52.81
C LEU A 521 2.98 37.35 53.65
N GLU A 522 3.69 36.39 53.06
CA GLU A 522 4.77 35.64 53.73
C GLU A 522 5.89 36.57 54.21
N ALA A 523 6.18 37.62 53.44
CA ALA A 523 7.13 38.66 53.83
C ALA A 523 6.56 39.70 54.82
N GLY A 524 5.29 39.55 55.25
CA GLY A 524 4.60 40.47 56.17
C GLY A 524 4.13 41.80 55.54
N LEU A 525 4.18 41.94 54.21
CA LEU A 525 3.83 43.15 53.49
C LEU A 525 2.42 43.05 52.90
N VAL A 526 1.45 43.75 53.51
CA VAL A 526 0.09 43.90 52.98
C VAL A 526 0.02 45.18 52.14
N SER A 527 0.11 45.06 50.81
CA SER A 527 0.05 46.22 49.90
C SER A 527 -1.01 46.03 48.82
N VAL A 528 -1.81 47.07 48.60
CA VAL A 528 -2.79 47.15 47.50
C VAL A 528 -2.33 48.15 46.44
N PRO A 529 -2.70 47.96 45.16
CA PRO A 529 -2.37 48.89 44.10
C PRO A 529 -2.83 50.32 44.39
N HIS A 530 -2.10 51.31 43.85
CA HIS A 530 -2.33 52.73 44.12
C HIS A 530 -3.78 53.17 43.88
N ALA A 531 -4.44 52.61 42.85
CA ALA A 531 -5.84 52.88 42.52
C ALA A 531 -6.85 52.57 43.64
N LEU A 532 -6.54 51.57 44.48
CA LEU A 532 -7.42 51.12 45.57
C LEU A 532 -7.04 51.72 46.93
N ARG A 533 -5.89 52.40 47.06
CA ARG A 533 -5.45 53.01 48.33
C ARG A 533 -6.48 54.00 48.90
N GLY A 534 -7.23 54.68 48.04
CA GLY A 534 -8.28 55.60 48.47
C GLY A 534 -9.46 54.93 49.19
N ASN A 535 -9.64 53.60 49.09
CA ASN A 535 -10.68 52.84 49.79
C ASN A 535 -10.31 52.47 51.23
N PHE A 536 -9.09 52.75 51.66
CA PHE A 536 -8.59 52.31 52.97
C PHE A 536 -8.07 53.50 53.78
N PRO A 537 -8.06 53.41 55.12
CA PRO A 537 -7.48 54.44 55.97
C PRO A 537 -5.97 54.58 55.74
N ALA A 538 -5.45 55.81 55.82
CA ALA A 538 -4.03 56.10 55.59
C ALA A 538 -3.09 55.55 56.68
N LYS A 539 -3.60 55.36 57.91
CA LYS A 539 -2.88 54.76 59.04
C LYS A 539 -3.58 53.49 59.50
N ILE A 540 -2.83 52.38 59.54
CA ILE A 540 -3.28 51.08 60.04
C ILE A 540 -2.25 50.63 61.07
N CYS A 541 -2.73 50.31 62.28
CA CYS A 541 -1.87 50.06 63.44
C CYS A 541 -1.67 48.56 63.71
N THR A 542 -2.57 47.72 63.21
CA THR A 542 -2.43 46.27 63.22
C THR A 542 -1.32 45.83 62.25
N SER A 543 -0.51 44.82 62.62
CA SER A 543 0.47 44.20 61.73
C SER A 543 0.20 42.71 61.51
N LEU A 544 0.65 42.18 60.36
CA LEU A 544 0.60 40.76 60.06
C LEU A 544 1.82 40.07 60.67
N PHE A 545 1.60 39.20 61.64
CA PHE A 545 2.65 38.50 62.37
C PHE A 545 3.09 37.22 61.67
N SER A 546 2.13 36.41 61.19
CA SER A 546 2.45 35.19 60.45
C SER A 546 1.42 34.86 59.38
N TRP A 547 1.90 34.23 58.31
CA TRP A 547 1.12 33.67 57.22
C TRP A 547 1.59 32.24 56.97
N GLN A 548 0.69 31.26 57.03
CA GLN A 548 1.02 29.83 56.89
C GLN A 548 -0.03 29.10 56.05
N LEU A 549 0.41 28.13 55.25
CA LEU A 549 -0.48 27.17 54.59
C LEU A 549 -0.98 26.13 55.61
N ILE A 550 -2.26 25.77 55.54
CA ILE A 550 -2.89 24.76 56.39
C ILE A 550 -3.49 23.64 55.53
N SER A 551 -3.58 22.42 56.07
CA SER A 551 -4.29 21.32 55.41
C SER A 551 -5.81 21.42 55.58
N TRP A 552 -6.57 20.69 54.75
CA TRP A 552 -8.03 20.57 54.91
C TRP A 552 -8.41 20.01 56.28
N ASP A 553 -7.68 19.00 56.75
CA ASP A 553 -7.99 18.31 58.01
C ASP A 553 -7.81 19.26 59.21
N ASP A 554 -6.73 20.04 59.22
CA ASP A 554 -6.50 21.07 60.25
C ASP A 554 -7.56 22.18 60.22
N PHE A 555 -8.04 22.56 59.02
CA PHE A 555 -9.13 23.52 58.86
C PHE A 555 -10.45 22.95 59.41
N CYS A 556 -10.75 21.68 59.18
CA CYS A 556 -11.95 21.00 59.70
C CYS A 556 -11.92 20.71 61.20
N HIS A 557 -10.74 20.45 61.76
CA HIS A 557 -10.57 20.20 63.20
C HIS A 557 -10.81 21.44 64.06
N THR A 558 -10.85 22.62 63.45
CA THR A 558 -11.04 23.88 64.16
C THR A 558 -12.52 24.14 64.46
N ALA A 559 -12.88 24.41 65.72
CA ALA A 559 -14.29 24.49 66.14
C ALA A 559 -15.10 25.60 65.45
N HIS A 560 -14.50 26.76 65.18
CA HIS A 560 -15.20 27.92 64.61
C HIS A 560 -15.41 27.86 63.08
N THR A 561 -14.79 26.90 62.37
CA THR A 561 -14.97 26.71 60.92
C THR A 561 -16.12 25.74 60.57
N GLN A 562 -16.69 25.05 61.57
CA GLN A 562 -17.71 24.01 61.37
C GLN A 562 -18.96 24.54 60.66
N ALA A 563 -19.38 25.78 60.93
CA ALA A 563 -20.52 26.41 60.26
C ALA A 563 -20.30 26.56 58.75
N LEU A 564 -19.06 26.84 58.31
CA LEU A 564 -18.71 26.98 56.90
C LEU A 564 -18.61 25.62 56.20
N VAL A 565 -18.11 24.60 56.91
CA VAL A 565 -18.03 23.22 56.40
C VAL A 565 -19.45 22.64 56.22
N GLN A 566 -20.33 22.82 57.20
CA GLN A 566 -21.73 22.38 57.12
C GLN A 566 -22.51 23.09 56.00
N ALA A 567 -22.24 24.38 55.79
CA ALA A 567 -22.85 25.15 54.71
C ALA A 567 -22.29 24.82 53.31
N GLN A 568 -21.35 23.87 53.20
CA GLN A 568 -20.61 23.56 51.95
C GLN A 568 -20.00 24.81 51.30
N ALA A 569 -19.70 25.82 52.10
CA ALA A 569 -19.10 27.06 51.62
C ALA A 569 -17.62 26.87 51.26
N VAL A 570 -17.02 25.72 51.57
CA VAL A 570 -15.61 25.37 51.42
C VAL A 570 -15.48 23.88 51.05
N ASN A 571 -14.59 23.53 50.12
CA ASN A 571 -14.36 22.17 49.62
C ASN A 571 -12.93 21.69 49.92
N ARG A 572 -12.72 20.35 49.93
CA ARG A 572 -11.40 19.72 50.14
C ARG A 572 -10.31 20.19 49.16
N GLY A 573 -10.67 20.55 47.94
CA GLY A 573 -9.72 21.02 46.93
C GLY A 573 -9.28 22.48 47.10
N ASP A 574 -9.94 23.24 47.98
CA ASP A 574 -9.63 24.66 48.18
C ASP A 574 -8.29 24.82 48.93
N SER A 575 -7.61 25.95 48.75
CA SER A 575 -6.35 26.23 49.44
C SER A 575 -6.61 26.99 50.75
N PHE A 576 -6.04 26.51 51.86
CA PHE A 576 -6.28 27.07 53.20
C PHE A 576 -5.07 27.80 53.74
N TYR A 577 -5.30 28.99 54.30
CA TYR A 577 -4.27 29.81 54.91
C TYR A 577 -4.63 30.25 56.32
N LYS A 578 -3.63 30.31 57.19
CA LYS A 578 -3.68 30.93 58.52
C LYS A 578 -2.98 32.27 58.46
N ALA A 579 -3.70 33.34 58.75
CA ALA A 579 -3.12 34.65 59.02
C ALA A 579 -3.25 34.96 60.50
N VAL A 580 -2.17 35.40 61.15
CA VAL A 580 -2.19 35.89 62.52
C VAL A 580 -1.90 37.39 62.50
N LEU A 581 -2.89 38.19 62.87
CA LEU A 581 -2.81 39.64 62.97
C LEU A 581 -2.64 40.04 64.44
N THR A 582 -1.75 40.98 64.72
CA THR A 582 -1.48 41.43 66.10
C THR A 582 -1.51 42.94 66.22
N ARG A 583 -2.06 43.41 67.35
CA ARG A 583 -1.97 44.80 67.80
C ARG A 583 -1.88 44.81 69.32
N GLY A 584 -0.69 45.13 69.86
CA GLY A 584 -0.44 45.07 71.31
C GLY A 584 -0.72 43.68 71.89
N SER A 585 -1.62 43.59 72.87
CA SER A 585 -2.03 42.33 73.53
C SER A 585 -3.06 41.51 72.72
N ALA A 586 -3.72 42.10 71.73
CA ALA A 586 -4.76 41.44 70.96
C ALA A 586 -4.17 40.63 69.80
N LYS A 587 -4.57 39.35 69.71
CA LYS A 587 -4.18 38.44 68.61
C LYS A 587 -5.41 37.95 67.88
N LEU A 588 -5.52 38.25 66.59
CA LEU A 588 -6.60 37.79 65.74
C LEU A 588 -6.06 36.72 64.78
N VAL A 589 -6.64 35.53 64.85
CA VAL A 589 -6.39 34.44 63.90
C VAL A 589 -7.47 34.48 62.83
N ALA A 590 -7.07 34.59 61.58
CA ALA A 590 -7.95 34.53 60.42
C ALA A 590 -7.61 33.29 59.60
N LEU A 591 -8.59 32.40 59.45
CA LEU A 591 -8.54 31.24 58.57
C LEU A 591 -9.19 31.62 57.24
N ILE A 592 -8.45 31.42 56.15
CA ILE A 592 -8.83 31.89 54.82
C ILE A 592 -8.91 30.71 53.88
N GLY A 593 -10.08 30.50 53.28
CA GLY A 593 -10.30 29.54 52.20
C GLY A 593 -10.25 30.25 50.85
N VAL A 594 -9.20 29.97 50.07
CA VAL A 594 -9.11 30.37 48.66
C VAL A 594 -9.73 29.26 47.82
N LYS A 595 -10.84 29.60 47.16
CA LYS A 595 -11.57 28.66 46.33
C LYS A 595 -10.76 28.15 45.12
N CYS A 596 -10.96 26.89 44.76
CA CYS A 596 -10.41 26.30 43.53
C CYS A 596 -10.73 27.14 42.30
N ASP A 597 -11.96 27.68 42.24
CA ASP A 597 -12.49 28.39 41.09
C ASP A 597 -12.15 29.89 41.06
N TYR A 598 -11.34 30.38 42.01
CA TYR A 598 -10.86 31.76 42.05
C TYR A 598 -10.26 32.18 40.70
N PRO A 599 -10.71 33.29 40.08
CA PRO A 599 -11.42 34.43 40.65
C PRO A 599 -12.93 34.45 40.37
N ARG A 600 -13.60 33.31 40.16
CA ARG A 600 -15.06 33.30 39.94
C ARG A 600 -15.83 33.51 41.24
N THR A 601 -15.37 32.86 42.30
CA THR A 601 -15.87 33.03 43.66
C THR A 601 -14.84 33.78 44.52
N PRO A 602 -15.31 34.58 45.49
CA PRO A 602 -14.43 35.27 46.42
C PRO A 602 -13.84 34.31 47.46
N THR A 603 -12.78 34.77 48.10
CA THR A 603 -12.16 34.15 49.28
C THR A 603 -13.08 34.23 50.50
N VAL A 604 -13.09 33.16 51.29
CA VAL A 604 -13.90 33.05 52.52
C VAL A 604 -13.01 33.21 53.74
N PHE A 605 -13.42 34.06 54.68
CA PHE A 605 -12.71 34.36 55.92
C PHE A 605 -13.50 33.83 57.12
N CYS A 606 -12.78 33.22 58.07
CA CYS A 606 -13.28 32.86 59.38
C CYS A 606 -12.33 33.42 60.45
N LEU A 607 -12.88 34.06 61.48
CA LEU A 607 -12.13 34.88 62.41
C LEU A 607 -12.25 34.35 63.84
N GLN A 608 -11.12 34.30 64.54
CA GLN A 608 -11.04 34.03 65.97
C GLN A 608 -10.15 35.08 66.64
N LEU A 609 -10.72 35.88 67.54
CA LEU A 609 -10.01 36.89 68.30
C LEU A 609 -9.66 36.37 69.70
N ASN A 610 -8.37 36.37 70.02
CA ASN A 610 -7.86 36.11 71.35
C ASN A 610 -7.47 37.44 72.02
N TRP A 611 -8.41 38.00 72.78
CA TRP A 611 -8.25 39.21 73.58
C TRP A 611 -9.26 39.17 74.72
N HIS A 612 -8.78 39.08 75.97
CA HIS A 612 -9.60 38.84 77.17
C HIS A 612 -10.51 37.59 77.11
N GLY A 613 -10.08 36.56 76.38
CA GLY A 613 -10.84 35.34 76.12
C GLY A 613 -10.78 34.96 74.64
N GLU A 614 -11.41 33.84 74.28
CA GLU A 614 -11.54 33.40 72.89
C GLU A 614 -12.92 33.82 72.34
N HIS A 615 -12.90 34.69 71.32
CA HIS A 615 -14.09 35.19 70.65
C HIS A 615 -14.14 34.68 69.21
N ASP A 616 -15.27 34.12 68.82
CA ASP A 616 -15.56 33.61 67.48
C ASP A 616 -16.92 34.14 66.97
N ALA A 617 -17.27 33.79 65.73
CA ALA A 617 -18.53 34.20 65.11
C ALA A 617 -19.78 33.60 65.78
N GLY A 618 -19.63 32.53 66.57
CA GLY A 618 -20.73 31.88 67.30
C GLY A 618 -21.02 32.56 68.63
N ASN A 619 -20.00 33.15 69.27
CA ASN A 619 -20.09 33.71 70.61
C ASN A 619 -20.09 35.26 70.64
N ASN A 620 -19.65 35.93 69.57
CA ASN A 620 -19.54 37.38 69.52
C ASN A 620 -20.05 37.97 68.19
N ASP A 621 -21.17 38.70 68.27
CA ASP A 621 -21.80 39.38 67.12
C ASP A 621 -20.86 40.36 66.42
N ALA A 622 -19.89 40.96 67.14
CA ALA A 622 -18.96 41.92 66.53
C ALA A 622 -17.96 41.24 65.58
N ILE A 623 -17.58 39.98 65.85
CA ILE A 623 -16.73 39.17 64.97
C ILE A 623 -17.55 38.69 63.76
N ARG A 624 -18.80 38.30 63.99
CA ARG A 624 -19.74 37.96 62.92
C ARG A 624 -19.99 39.13 61.95
N ASP A 625 -20.10 40.35 62.48
CA ASP A 625 -20.22 41.57 61.66
C ASP A 625 -18.93 41.86 60.88
N MET A 626 -17.74 41.58 61.45
CA MET A 626 -16.46 41.67 60.72
C MET A 626 -16.38 40.64 59.58
N GLU A 627 -16.76 39.39 59.83
CA GLU A 627 -16.85 38.36 58.78
C GLU A 627 -17.83 38.75 57.68
N ARG A 628 -18.96 39.38 58.03
CA ARG A 628 -19.95 39.85 57.06
C ARG A 628 -19.38 40.93 56.13
N GLU A 629 -18.62 41.88 56.66
CA GLU A 629 -17.95 42.91 55.84
C GLU A 629 -16.95 42.32 54.86
N LEU A 630 -16.28 41.23 55.23
CA LEU A 630 -15.28 40.59 54.37
C LEU A 630 -15.89 39.63 53.35
N ASN A 631 -16.85 38.81 53.77
CA ASN A 631 -17.39 37.71 52.95
C ASN A 631 -18.58 38.14 52.09
N VAL A 632 -19.38 39.12 52.53
CA VAL A 632 -20.61 39.56 51.81
C VAL A 632 -20.36 40.86 51.05
N TYR A 633 -19.70 41.84 51.65
CA TYR A 633 -19.52 43.18 51.07
C TYR A 633 -18.19 43.36 50.32
N TRP A 634 -17.56 42.27 49.91
CA TRP A 634 -16.27 42.28 49.20
C TRP A 634 -16.26 43.10 47.90
N MET A 635 -17.39 43.21 47.19
CA MET A 635 -17.49 43.96 45.93
C MET A 635 -17.17 45.46 46.10
N GLU A 636 -17.52 46.04 47.25
CA GLU A 636 -17.28 47.45 47.54
C GLU A 636 -15.78 47.76 47.69
N LEU A 637 -14.96 46.77 48.06
CA LEU A 637 -13.53 46.94 48.29
C LEU A 637 -12.74 47.13 46.98
N VAL A 638 -13.20 46.53 45.88
CA VAL A 638 -12.36 46.34 44.67
C VAL A 638 -12.91 47.04 43.41
N GLY A 639 -14.12 47.61 43.44
CA GLY A 639 -14.59 48.50 42.37
C GLY A 639 -14.83 47.84 41.01
N GLY A 640 -15.17 46.55 40.99
CA GLY A 640 -15.74 45.85 39.84
C GLY A 640 -14.77 45.29 38.79
N VAL A 641 -13.68 45.98 38.43
CA VAL A 641 -12.80 45.52 37.32
C VAL A 641 -11.52 44.86 37.83
N GLY A 642 -11.31 43.59 37.44
CA GLY A 642 -10.05 42.87 37.72
C GLY A 642 -9.83 42.49 39.18
N TRP A 643 -10.92 42.35 39.94
CA TRP A 643 -10.87 42.14 41.39
C TRP A 643 -10.11 40.89 41.84
N GLY A 644 -10.14 39.84 41.01
CA GLY A 644 -9.34 38.63 41.23
C GLY A 644 -7.83 38.87 41.34
N ASN A 645 -7.32 40.04 40.93
CA ASN A 645 -5.90 40.35 41.02
C ASN A 645 -5.50 41.03 42.34
N THR A 646 -6.45 41.41 43.19
CA THR A 646 -6.20 42.25 44.38
C THR A 646 -7.09 41.91 45.59
N LEU A 647 -8.09 41.04 45.43
CA LEU A 647 -9.13 40.82 46.43
C LEU A 647 -8.58 40.36 47.79
N LEU A 648 -7.67 39.37 47.81
CA LEU A 648 -7.13 38.81 49.06
C LEU A 648 -6.38 39.88 49.88
N ALA A 649 -5.48 40.62 49.25
CA ALA A 649 -4.78 41.73 49.90
C ALA A 649 -5.73 42.84 50.38
N ALA A 650 -6.78 43.15 49.61
CA ALA A 650 -7.79 44.15 49.96
C ALA A 650 -8.65 43.72 51.16
N GLN A 651 -9.07 42.45 51.21
CA GLN A 651 -9.82 41.89 52.34
C GLN A 651 -8.96 41.83 53.61
N LEU A 652 -7.69 41.48 53.52
CA LEU A 652 -6.78 41.52 54.67
C LEU A 652 -6.58 42.95 55.19
N LEU A 653 -6.43 43.92 54.30
CA LEU A 653 -6.29 45.32 54.69
C LEU A 653 -7.58 45.85 55.34
N GLN A 654 -8.75 45.46 54.82
CA GLN A 654 -10.04 45.75 55.44
C GLN A 654 -10.15 45.09 56.81
N LEU A 655 -9.69 43.84 56.96
CA LEU A 655 -9.72 43.13 58.24
C LEU A 655 -8.84 43.83 59.29
N MET A 656 -7.64 44.25 58.92
CA MET A 656 -6.76 45.06 59.78
C MET A 656 -7.44 46.38 60.17
N ALA A 657 -8.12 47.01 59.22
CA ALA A 657 -8.85 48.24 59.48
C ALA A 657 -10.02 48.03 60.45
N CYS A 658 -10.79 46.94 60.29
CA CYS A 658 -11.89 46.54 61.15
C CYS A 658 -11.42 46.15 62.56
N LEU A 659 -10.29 45.42 62.67
CA LEU A 659 -9.71 45.05 63.97
C LEU A 659 -9.28 46.30 64.76
N ASP A 660 -8.66 47.26 64.10
CA ASP A 660 -8.31 48.52 64.73
C ASP A 660 -9.54 49.29 65.24
N VAL A 661 -10.61 49.37 64.43
CA VAL A 661 -11.87 50.00 64.84
C VAL A 661 -12.48 49.22 66.01
N PHE A 662 -12.40 47.90 66.00
CA PHE A 662 -12.86 47.06 67.10
C PHE A 662 -12.09 47.35 68.40
N LEU A 663 -10.76 47.40 68.36
CA LEU A 663 -9.96 47.65 69.57
C LEU A 663 -10.13 49.11 70.08
N GLU A 664 -10.23 50.10 69.19
CA GLU A 664 -10.42 51.51 69.55
C GLU A 664 -11.83 51.83 70.07
N SER A 665 -12.85 51.16 69.52
CA SER A 665 -14.24 51.30 70.00
C SER A 665 -14.49 50.52 71.29
N ALA A 666 -13.75 49.44 71.56
CA ALA A 666 -13.90 48.65 72.79
C ALA A 666 -13.61 49.49 74.06
N GLY A 667 -12.58 50.34 74.02
CA GLY A 667 -12.25 51.27 75.11
C GLY A 667 -13.35 52.32 75.38
N SER A 668 -14.26 52.54 74.42
CA SER A 668 -15.41 53.47 74.56
C SER A 668 -16.65 52.80 75.16
N THR A 669 -16.68 51.47 75.20
CA THR A 669 -17.83 50.66 75.62
C THR A 669 -17.71 50.13 77.06
N GLY A 670 -16.60 50.42 77.75
CA GLY A 670 -16.35 50.04 79.14
C GLY A 670 -15.96 48.57 79.36
N ILE A 671 -15.60 47.85 78.29
CA ILE A 671 -15.35 46.39 78.31
C ILE A 671 -13.90 46.04 78.73
N SER A 672 -12.95 46.97 78.62
CA SER A 672 -11.54 46.82 79.03
C SER A 672 -10.89 48.20 79.20
N PRO A 673 -9.81 48.36 80.02
CA PRO A 673 -9.04 49.61 80.09
C PRO A 673 -8.59 50.12 78.71
N LEU A 674 -8.37 51.44 78.59
CA LEU A 674 -7.89 52.11 77.36
C LEU A 674 -6.45 51.69 77.03
N GLU A 675 -6.29 50.49 76.50
CA GLU A 675 -5.00 49.94 76.07
C GLU A 675 -4.58 50.45 74.68
N PHE A 676 -5.54 50.91 73.87
CA PHE A 676 -5.31 51.32 72.48
C PHE A 676 -5.72 52.78 72.21
N PRO A 677 -4.83 53.62 71.63
CA PRO A 677 -5.13 55.01 71.29
C PRO A 677 -6.12 55.10 70.13
N ARG A 678 -7.04 56.08 70.18
CA ARG A 678 -8.02 56.36 69.13
C ARG A 678 -7.39 57.16 68.00
N ASP A 679 -7.17 56.51 66.86
CA ASP A 679 -6.64 57.14 65.65
C ASP A 679 -7.70 57.27 64.55
N LYS A 680 -8.78 56.48 64.59
CA LYS A 680 -9.81 56.44 63.56
C LYS A 680 -11.03 57.29 63.91
N ILE A 681 -11.58 57.97 62.90
CA ILE A 681 -12.71 58.90 63.08
C ILE A 681 -14.04 58.17 62.88
N PHE A 682 -14.82 58.01 63.95
CA PHE A 682 -16.22 57.53 63.92
C PHE A 682 -17.08 58.31 64.92
N PHE A 683 -18.35 58.57 64.57
CA PHE A 683 -19.24 59.44 65.37
C PHE A 683 -19.83 58.77 66.61
N ARG A 684 -20.15 57.47 66.52
CA ARG A 684 -20.69 56.67 67.63
C ARG A 684 -19.93 55.33 67.66
N PRO A 685 -19.58 54.79 68.83
CA PRO A 685 -18.84 53.53 68.92
C PRO A 685 -19.71 52.30 68.65
N VAL A 686 -21.02 52.36 68.97
CA VAL A 686 -21.99 51.27 68.74
C VAL A 686 -23.37 51.81 68.35
N ARG A 687 -24.13 51.04 67.56
CA ARG A 687 -25.51 51.34 67.14
C ARG A 687 -26.38 50.07 67.07
N GLY A 688 -27.67 50.19 67.39
CA GLY A 688 -28.66 49.13 67.21
C GLY A 688 -28.74 48.12 68.37
N ARG A 689 -29.65 47.14 68.25
CA ARG A 689 -29.91 46.13 69.30
C ARG A 689 -28.73 45.16 69.51
N THR A 690 -28.03 44.83 68.44
CA THR A 690 -26.82 43.98 68.45
C THR A 690 -25.55 44.75 68.83
N ARG A 691 -25.65 46.05 69.16
CA ARG A 691 -24.51 46.93 69.44
C ARG A 691 -23.44 46.88 68.33
N SER A 692 -23.88 46.84 67.07
CA SER A 692 -23.02 46.83 65.88
C SER A 692 -22.06 48.02 65.87
N ARG A 693 -20.86 47.82 65.30
CA ARG A 693 -19.78 48.81 65.27
C ARG A 693 -19.61 49.42 63.87
N PRO A 694 -18.98 50.60 63.73
CA PRO A 694 -18.87 51.29 62.45
C PRO A 694 -17.73 50.72 61.59
N TYR A 695 -17.98 49.66 60.83
CA TYR A 695 -16.96 49.04 59.97
C TYR A 695 -16.88 49.61 58.54
N LYS A 696 -17.86 50.41 58.10
CA LYS A 696 -17.90 50.95 56.73
C LYS A 696 -17.03 52.21 56.60
N TYR A 697 -16.00 52.15 55.76
CA TYR A 697 -15.13 53.30 55.47
C TYR A 697 -15.69 54.18 54.34
N LEU A 698 -15.70 55.50 54.56
CA LEU A 698 -16.09 56.50 53.56
C LEU A 698 -14.93 57.45 53.28
N ARG A 699 -14.70 57.76 52.00
CA ARG A 699 -13.61 58.62 51.53
C ARG A 699 -13.77 60.12 51.86
N VAL A 700 -14.85 60.52 52.52
CA VAL A 700 -15.19 61.93 52.74
C VAL A 700 -14.31 62.51 53.85
N GLY A 701 -13.62 63.63 53.59
CA GLY A 701 -12.95 64.45 54.62
C GLY A 701 -11.77 63.81 55.33
N GLY A 702 -10.98 62.96 54.66
CA GLY A 702 -9.80 62.30 55.26
C GLY A 702 -10.06 60.89 55.81
N GLY A 703 -11.27 60.36 55.64
CA GLY A 703 -11.63 58.97 55.95
C GLY A 703 -12.46 58.84 57.24
N ILE A 704 -13.75 58.52 57.10
CA ILE A 704 -14.69 58.38 58.24
C ILE A 704 -15.26 56.96 58.26
N PHE A 705 -15.33 56.37 59.44
CA PHE A 705 -15.99 55.08 59.68
C PHE A 705 -17.45 55.30 60.11
N THR A 706 -18.36 54.61 59.42
CA THR A 706 -19.81 54.69 59.61
C THR A 706 -20.40 53.31 59.87
N HIS A 707 -21.54 53.27 60.56
CA HIS A 707 -22.32 52.04 60.69
C HIS A 707 -23.02 51.74 59.36
N ARG A 708 -23.21 50.46 59.08
CA ARG A 708 -24.14 50.01 58.04
C ARG A 708 -25.58 50.35 58.42
#